data_AF-A0A7K1NPP6-F1
#
_entry.id   AF-A0A7K1NPP6-F1
#
_cell.length_a   1.000
_cell.length_b   1.000
_cell.length_c   1.000
_cell.angle_alpha   90.00
_cell.angle_beta   90.00
_cell.angle_gamma   90.00
#
_symmetry.space_group_name_H-M   'P 1'
#
loop_
_entity.id
_entity.type
_entity.pdbx_description
1 polymer ?
#
loop_
_entity_poly.entity_id
_entity_poly.type
_entity_poly.pdbx_seq_one_letter_code
_entity_poly.pdbx_strand_id
1 'polypeptide(L)'
;MEQSVWDSQHGVPIYTWDSIESSMVVTDGNRGHRARHIVRAKGTPEDSLNISSLYVPGESKVLIVPLHGALVRENVTLPRFEWQAALAHRADHLLFLADTTLDHSDVLTLAWYIGTQKDDLTRKLATYIEHVAKQLGIETVVLLGSSGGGYAAISIGTYLENSCSIAFTPQTNVWEFTPGHSKNLMNEVFPEFESQEALNDAFPERFSLLERYARLPHKNRFIYFQNSGDREHVVNHKKPFAEYLGVRLPDGRTFDQSGVFITMYHGDGHVRPPKEQLDPLIDQAVRSTASPVKTPVTRAGLSGKVLDHQFHRGATSFVRVPPELNSFYLVSAQPLRPEADNLAYTEDGVPLRIIEGTEYDHPVLQAQFMLKHLNTLRRTKSQEHQAVLAATVRRLMSYAVESRDALYFPYGFPWNRGKQQPPWYSAMAQGQVLSAVARLYELDPKDEYRDFSRKVYQSFLNLPHAQDPAQPWVVDIDSEGYLWLEEYPYPGQGKCVINGHLFAAWGLYDYWRVFGTEDALTLANAALETFKKYIWQSRNPGWSSHYDMTEFFLIRNYHQTHISQLETTYNLTGDPFFLAMADLLENDFPSYQRNGSLYLAAGTHNLFKADNIAVPTKLTESKSVEFDAAVARSFAVRTKIETAEGIWLRISEGEHENWWVREEAGRAFPRLCLDKHHYPRRRRLTVGPGSLMHHGFNQWASPVDIQKLEVADHAVITVKSKALWNGVWYYELAHVPGSSSSLEGRWIRRDAV
;
A
#
# COMPACT_ATOMS: atom_id res chain seq x y z
N MET A 1 30.14 -19.93 36.17
CA MET A 1 31.21 -19.57 35.21
C MET A 1 32.30 -20.62 35.36
N GLU A 2 32.29 -21.65 34.51
CA GLU A 2 33.44 -22.57 34.40
C GLU A 2 34.60 -21.85 33.69
N GLN A 3 35.85 -22.26 33.94
CA GLN A 3 37.09 -21.64 33.47
C GLN A 3 37.02 -21.19 31.99
N SER A 4 37.43 -19.94 31.71
CA SER A 4 37.52 -19.44 30.34
C SER A 4 38.62 -20.20 29.57
N VAL A 5 38.23 -20.94 28.54
CA VAL A 5 39.15 -21.55 27.55
C VAL A 5 39.44 -20.52 26.46
N TRP A 6 40.60 -20.58 25.80
CA TRP A 6 40.94 -19.61 24.73
C TRP A 6 40.58 -20.15 23.34
N ASP A 7 39.88 -19.35 22.53
CA ASP A 7 39.64 -19.61 21.12
C ASP A 7 40.79 -19.04 20.29
N SER A 8 41.74 -19.89 19.91
CA SER A 8 42.89 -19.47 19.09
C SER A 8 42.49 -19.03 17.68
N GLN A 9 41.38 -19.55 17.12
CA GLN A 9 40.91 -19.21 15.78
C GLN A 9 40.38 -17.77 15.73
N HIS A 10 39.74 -17.30 16.79
CA HIS A 10 39.12 -15.97 16.86
C HIS A 10 39.82 -14.99 17.80
N GLY A 11 40.79 -15.46 18.60
CA GLY A 11 41.60 -14.67 19.53
C GLY A 11 40.78 -14.11 20.70
N VAL A 12 39.91 -14.93 21.30
CA VAL A 12 38.95 -14.51 22.33
C VAL A 12 38.77 -15.58 23.41
N PRO A 13 38.33 -15.22 24.63
CA PRO A 13 37.91 -16.20 25.62
C PRO A 13 36.60 -16.90 25.18
N ILE A 14 36.45 -18.15 25.61
CA ILE A 14 35.26 -18.99 25.46
C ILE A 14 34.57 -19.09 26.82
N TYR A 15 33.29 -18.75 26.84
CA TYR A 15 32.39 -19.00 27.97
C TYR A 15 31.39 -20.08 27.61
N THR A 16 31.18 -21.01 28.53
CA THR A 16 30.24 -22.10 28.34
C THR A 16 29.10 -22.02 29.34
N TRP A 17 27.89 -22.30 28.88
CA TRP A 17 26.63 -22.15 29.61
C TRP A 17 25.79 -23.41 29.47
N ASP A 18 25.03 -23.74 30.51
CA ASP A 18 24.21 -24.96 30.54
C ASP A 18 22.83 -24.76 29.90
N SER A 19 22.41 -23.51 29.69
CA SER A 19 21.15 -23.18 29.04
C SER A 19 21.15 -21.76 28.47
N ILE A 20 20.15 -21.43 27.63
CA ILE A 20 19.95 -20.07 27.15
C ILE A 20 19.74 -19.13 28.34
N GLU A 21 18.87 -19.49 29.28
CA GLU A 21 18.47 -18.64 30.42
C GLU A 21 19.64 -18.30 31.34
N SER A 22 20.57 -19.24 31.51
CA SER A 22 21.78 -19.04 32.32
C SER A 22 22.89 -18.30 31.57
N SER A 23 22.80 -18.18 30.25
CA SER A 23 23.83 -17.54 29.44
C SER A 23 23.89 -16.03 29.66
N MET A 24 25.10 -15.48 29.81
CA MET A 24 25.33 -14.04 29.98
C MET A 24 26.40 -13.55 29.01
N VAL A 25 26.06 -12.58 28.16
CA VAL A 25 27.04 -11.93 27.26
C VAL A 25 27.73 -10.71 27.91
N VAL A 26 27.22 -10.27 29.06
CA VAL A 26 27.81 -9.21 29.89
C VAL A 26 28.32 -9.83 31.18
N THR A 27 29.64 -9.81 31.38
CA THR A 27 30.28 -10.50 32.52
C THR A 27 30.94 -9.57 33.55
N ASP A 28 31.10 -8.27 33.27
CA ASP A 28 31.57 -7.25 34.22
C ASP A 28 31.16 -5.82 33.79
N GLY A 29 30.74 -4.98 34.74
CA GLY A 29 30.70 -3.51 34.58
C GLY A 29 29.87 -2.94 33.42
N ASN A 30 28.73 -3.54 33.08
CA ASN A 30 27.72 -3.07 32.10
C ASN A 30 28.08 -3.08 30.60
N ARG A 31 29.28 -3.50 30.15
CA ARG A 31 29.60 -3.46 28.70
C ARG A 31 30.03 -4.77 28.03
N GLY A 32 30.22 -5.86 28.77
CA GLY A 32 30.68 -7.13 28.17
C GLY A 32 32.04 -7.00 27.47
N HIS A 33 32.59 -8.09 26.95
CA HIS A 33 33.80 -8.04 26.14
C HIS A 33 33.67 -8.99 24.95
N ARG A 34 34.48 -8.78 23.92
CA ARG A 34 34.49 -9.65 22.75
C ARG A 34 34.83 -11.08 23.17
N ALA A 35 33.88 -12.00 23.04
CA ALA A 35 34.00 -13.36 23.56
C ALA A 35 33.16 -14.35 22.77
N ARG A 36 33.59 -15.61 22.77
CA ARG A 36 32.80 -16.72 22.23
C ARG A 36 31.94 -17.32 23.34
N HIS A 37 30.68 -17.56 23.05
CA HIS A 37 29.73 -18.18 23.97
C HIS A 37 29.23 -19.49 23.37
N ILE A 38 29.28 -20.56 24.16
CA ILE A 38 28.76 -21.88 23.83
C ILE A 38 27.64 -22.20 24.83
N VAL A 39 26.41 -22.31 24.37
CA VAL A 39 25.31 -22.88 25.16
C VAL A 39 25.26 -24.37 24.84
N ARG A 40 25.51 -25.21 25.84
CA ARG A 40 25.52 -26.66 25.69
C ARG A 40 24.10 -27.17 25.48
N ALA A 41 23.94 -28.04 24.49
CA ALA A 41 22.73 -28.82 24.32
C ALA A 41 22.57 -29.81 25.48
N LYS A 42 21.34 -30.11 25.88
CA LYS A 42 21.06 -31.14 26.90
C LYS A 42 21.37 -32.56 26.43
N GLY A 43 21.60 -32.76 25.13
CA GLY A 43 21.85 -34.07 24.52
C GLY A 43 20.56 -34.89 24.33
N THR A 44 19.38 -34.27 24.49
CA THR A 44 18.09 -34.88 24.16
C THR A 44 17.80 -34.70 22.67
N PRO A 45 16.95 -35.54 22.05
CA PRO A 45 16.60 -35.35 20.64
C PRO A 45 16.01 -33.95 20.33
N GLU A 46 15.27 -33.38 21.28
CA GLU A 46 14.66 -32.04 21.19
C GLU A 46 15.64 -30.89 21.51
N ASP A 47 16.85 -31.20 21.97
CA ASP A 47 17.91 -30.25 22.32
C ASP A 47 19.29 -30.93 22.21
N SER A 48 19.68 -31.20 20.96
CA SER A 48 20.89 -31.94 20.56
C SER A 48 21.98 -31.05 19.99
N LEU A 49 21.62 -29.85 19.51
CA LEU A 49 22.53 -28.89 18.89
C LEU A 49 22.94 -27.80 19.88
N ASN A 50 24.25 -27.62 20.05
CA ASN A 50 24.80 -26.49 20.81
C ASN A 50 24.46 -25.18 20.10
N ILE A 51 24.45 -24.08 20.85
CA ILE A 51 24.52 -22.73 20.27
C ILE A 51 25.95 -22.25 20.38
N SER A 52 26.60 -21.96 19.25
CA SER A 52 27.94 -21.35 19.22
C SER A 52 27.85 -19.95 18.64
N SER A 53 28.28 -18.96 19.42
CA SER A 53 28.20 -17.55 19.03
C SER A 53 29.47 -16.78 19.37
N LEU A 54 29.76 -15.72 18.63
CA LEU A 54 30.79 -14.73 18.94
C LEU A 54 30.09 -13.38 19.14
N TYR A 55 30.22 -12.83 20.34
CA TYR A 55 29.68 -11.53 20.68
C TYR A 55 30.77 -10.46 20.60
N VAL A 56 30.44 -9.31 20.01
CA VAL A 56 31.25 -8.09 20.02
C VAL A 56 30.41 -6.96 20.60
N PRO A 57 30.83 -6.33 21.71
CA PRO A 57 30.06 -5.26 22.33
C PRO A 57 30.08 -3.99 21.46
N GLY A 58 28.96 -3.28 21.49
CA GLY A 58 28.76 -1.97 20.86
C GLY A 58 28.17 -0.98 21.88
N GLU A 59 27.75 0.18 21.39
CA GLU A 59 27.19 1.27 22.22
C GLU A 59 25.75 1.65 21.83
N SER A 60 25.25 1.16 20.69
CA SER A 60 23.90 1.48 20.21
C SER A 60 22.82 0.58 20.81
N LYS A 61 21.56 0.90 20.51
CA LYS A 61 20.38 0.06 20.83
C LYS A 61 20.06 -0.96 19.74
N VAL A 62 21.02 -1.26 18.86
CA VAL A 62 20.88 -2.17 17.73
C VAL A 62 21.78 -3.40 17.93
N LEU A 63 21.21 -4.58 17.68
CA LEU A 63 21.93 -5.85 17.62
C LEU A 63 21.95 -6.35 16.18
N ILE A 64 23.14 -6.43 15.58
CA ILE A 64 23.34 -7.01 14.26
C ILE A 64 23.71 -8.49 14.42
N VAL A 65 23.00 -9.36 13.70
CA VAL A 65 23.15 -10.82 13.73
C VAL A 65 23.53 -11.33 12.34
N PRO A 66 24.83 -11.47 12.03
CA PRO A 66 25.28 -11.96 10.74
C PRO A 66 25.26 -13.48 10.66
N LEU A 67 24.82 -13.99 9.50
CA LEU A 67 24.64 -15.41 9.21
C LEU A 67 25.40 -15.78 7.93
N HIS A 68 26.06 -16.94 7.95
CA HIS A 68 26.92 -17.37 6.85
C HIS A 68 26.17 -18.10 5.74
N GLY A 69 26.70 -18.01 4.51
CA GLY A 69 26.26 -18.80 3.36
C GLY A 69 26.90 -20.18 3.27
N ALA A 70 26.89 -20.78 2.07
CA ALA A 70 27.56 -22.05 1.79
C ALA A 70 29.08 -21.96 2.00
N LEU A 71 29.67 -23.03 2.50
CA LEU A 71 31.08 -23.15 2.86
C LEU A 71 31.84 -24.02 1.87
N VAL A 72 33.12 -23.71 1.69
CA VAL A 72 34.10 -24.63 1.10
C VAL A 72 34.87 -25.26 2.26
N ARG A 73 34.52 -26.50 2.64
CA ARG A 73 34.98 -27.16 3.87
C ARG A 73 36.50 -27.32 3.96
N GLU A 74 37.19 -27.41 2.82
CA GLU A 74 38.66 -27.45 2.76
C GLU A 74 39.33 -26.17 3.29
N ASN A 75 38.64 -25.03 3.20
CA ASN A 75 39.18 -23.71 3.53
C ASN A 75 38.61 -23.12 4.82
N VAL A 76 37.67 -23.82 5.48
CA VAL A 76 36.91 -23.29 6.62
C VAL A 76 36.83 -24.32 7.74
N THR A 77 37.35 -23.95 8.91
CA THR A 77 37.16 -24.69 10.16
C THR A 77 35.94 -24.13 10.90
N LEU A 78 35.08 -25.02 11.40
CA LEU A 78 33.93 -24.63 12.23
C LEU A 78 34.36 -24.24 13.66
N PRO A 79 33.64 -23.31 14.31
CA PRO A 79 32.47 -22.59 13.81
C PRO A 79 32.82 -21.49 12.80
N ARG A 80 31.89 -21.19 11.89
CA ARG A 80 32.03 -20.07 10.95
C ARG A 80 31.28 -18.83 11.46
N PHE A 81 32.03 -17.77 11.74
CA PHE A 81 31.49 -16.43 11.99
C PHE A 81 31.80 -15.49 10.83
N GLU A 82 30.89 -15.41 9.85
CA GLU A 82 31.05 -14.58 8.64
C GLU A 82 30.83 -13.08 8.93
N TRP A 83 31.20 -12.19 8.00
CA TRP A 83 31.00 -10.72 8.08
C TRP A 83 31.84 -9.93 9.09
N GLN A 84 32.66 -10.56 9.93
CA GLN A 84 33.46 -9.87 10.95
C GLN A 84 34.24 -8.65 10.42
N ALA A 85 34.99 -8.81 9.34
CA ALA A 85 35.77 -7.71 8.76
C ALA A 85 34.90 -6.61 8.13
N ALA A 86 33.73 -6.96 7.59
CA ALA A 86 32.82 -6.02 6.95
C ALA A 86 32.02 -5.19 7.95
N LEU A 87 31.96 -5.61 9.22
CA LEU A 87 31.18 -4.96 10.28
C LEU A 87 32.06 -4.40 11.41
N ALA A 88 33.39 -4.57 11.34
CA ALA A 88 34.30 -4.19 12.41
C ALA A 88 34.28 -2.68 12.75
N HIS A 89 33.83 -1.83 11.82
CA HIS A 89 33.70 -0.38 12.01
C HIS A 89 32.35 0.05 12.62
N ARG A 90 31.37 -0.85 12.74
CA ARG A 90 30.05 -0.52 13.30
C ARG A 90 30.17 -0.29 14.81
N ALA A 91 29.45 0.72 15.30
CA ALA A 91 29.28 0.98 16.73
C ALA A 91 28.14 0.14 17.37
N ASP A 92 27.45 -0.66 16.56
CA ASP A 92 26.35 -1.53 16.97
C ASP A 92 26.85 -2.80 17.67
N HIS A 93 26.00 -3.43 18.50
CA HIS A 93 26.33 -4.74 19.04
C HIS A 93 26.32 -5.79 17.93
N LEU A 94 27.31 -6.68 17.89
CA LEU A 94 27.38 -7.77 16.90
C LEU A 94 27.27 -9.13 17.60
N LEU A 95 26.37 -9.98 17.13
CA LEU A 95 26.23 -11.36 17.57
C LEU A 95 26.33 -12.30 16.36
N PHE A 96 27.52 -12.83 16.12
CA PHE A 96 27.75 -13.82 15.07
C PHE A 96 27.27 -15.18 15.56
N LEU A 97 26.46 -15.87 14.75
CA LEU A 97 25.95 -17.21 15.04
C LEU A 97 26.55 -18.22 14.06
N ALA A 98 26.82 -19.42 14.55
CA ALA A 98 27.23 -20.55 13.73
C ALA A 98 26.06 -21.48 13.46
N ASP A 99 26.01 -22.08 12.26
CA ASP A 99 25.08 -23.17 11.95
C ASP A 99 25.64 -24.49 12.48
N THR A 100 25.26 -24.86 13.71
CA THR A 100 25.70 -26.10 14.35
C THR A 100 25.05 -27.35 13.75
N THR A 101 24.07 -27.21 12.85
CA THR A 101 23.60 -28.34 12.03
C THR A 101 24.75 -28.92 11.19
N LEU A 102 25.73 -28.09 10.80
CA LEU A 102 26.92 -28.52 10.06
C LEU A 102 27.87 -29.42 10.88
N ASP A 103 27.71 -29.51 12.20
CA ASP A 103 28.52 -30.38 13.05
C ASP A 103 28.15 -31.87 12.89
N HIS A 104 27.01 -32.17 12.24
CA HIS A 104 26.57 -33.55 11.99
C HIS A 104 27.45 -34.31 11.00
N SER A 105 27.99 -33.63 9.99
CA SER A 105 28.75 -34.29 8.92
C SER A 105 29.67 -33.32 8.19
N ASP A 106 30.91 -33.75 7.94
CA ASP A 106 31.89 -32.96 7.18
C ASP A 106 31.53 -32.78 5.70
N VAL A 107 30.60 -33.59 5.19
CA VAL A 107 30.05 -33.48 3.83
C VAL A 107 29.10 -32.28 3.70
N LEU A 108 28.54 -31.80 4.82
CA LEU A 108 27.65 -30.64 4.84
C LEU A 108 28.45 -29.36 4.60
N THR A 109 28.10 -28.68 3.51
CA THR A 109 28.64 -27.36 3.14
C THR A 109 27.65 -26.23 3.43
N LEU A 110 26.37 -26.54 3.63
CA LEU A 110 25.31 -25.61 3.97
C LEU A 110 24.16 -26.36 4.65
N ALA A 111 23.59 -25.80 5.72
CA ALA A 111 22.44 -26.40 6.43
C ALA A 111 21.34 -25.39 6.82
N TRP A 112 21.43 -24.15 6.31
CA TRP A 112 20.40 -23.10 6.41
C TRP A 112 19.91 -22.80 7.84
N TYR A 113 20.67 -23.21 8.87
CA TYR A 113 20.29 -23.08 10.28
C TYR A 113 18.96 -23.80 10.62
N ILE A 114 18.63 -24.88 9.90
CA ILE A 114 17.35 -25.60 10.04
C ILE A 114 17.34 -26.48 11.30
N GLY A 115 18.46 -27.10 11.63
CA GLY A 115 18.56 -28.09 12.70
C GLY A 115 18.11 -29.49 12.26
N THR A 116 17.77 -30.33 13.24
CA THR A 116 17.40 -31.74 13.01
C THR A 116 15.88 -31.93 12.96
N GLN A 117 15.43 -33.17 12.81
CA GLN A 117 14.00 -33.51 12.91
C GLN A 117 13.36 -32.95 14.18
N LYS A 118 14.01 -33.14 15.33
CA LYS A 118 13.44 -32.81 16.65
C LYS A 118 13.98 -31.52 17.25
N ASP A 119 15.14 -31.06 16.81
CA ASP A 119 15.78 -29.85 17.31
C ASP A 119 15.76 -28.74 16.24
N ASP A 120 14.80 -27.82 16.37
CA ASP A 120 14.62 -26.67 15.48
C ASP A 120 15.67 -25.59 15.78
N LEU A 121 16.79 -25.62 15.06
CA LEU A 121 17.87 -24.67 15.30
C LEU A 121 17.42 -23.23 14.98
N THR A 122 16.57 -23.04 13.96
CA THR A 122 16.05 -21.71 13.59
C THR A 122 15.32 -21.08 14.77
N ARG A 123 14.38 -21.82 15.39
CA ARG A 123 13.61 -21.35 16.55
C ARG A 123 14.47 -21.22 17.81
N LYS A 124 15.40 -22.14 18.03
CA LYS A 124 16.33 -22.09 19.15
C LYS A 124 17.21 -20.83 19.09
N LEU A 125 17.74 -20.50 17.92
CA LEU A 125 18.55 -19.30 17.72
C LEU A 125 17.73 -18.02 17.87
N ALA A 126 16.47 -17.99 17.42
CA ALA A 126 15.59 -16.85 17.69
C ALA A 126 15.45 -16.61 19.20
N THR A 127 15.17 -17.67 19.98
CA THR A 127 15.06 -17.58 21.45
C THR A 127 16.35 -17.06 22.09
N TYR A 128 17.51 -17.50 21.59
CA TYR A 128 18.81 -17.03 22.07
C TYR A 128 19.06 -15.55 21.72
N ILE A 129 18.71 -15.12 20.51
CA ILE A 129 18.81 -13.71 20.09
C ILE A 129 17.93 -12.83 20.99
N GLU A 130 16.69 -13.22 21.26
CA GLU A 130 15.80 -12.45 22.16
C GLU A 130 16.37 -12.34 23.58
N HIS A 131 16.93 -13.45 24.09
CA HIS A 131 17.57 -13.46 25.41
C HIS A 131 18.75 -12.49 25.47
N VAL A 132 19.63 -12.51 24.46
CA VAL A 132 20.76 -11.59 24.35
C VAL A 132 20.29 -10.14 24.17
N ALA A 133 19.31 -9.90 23.30
CA ALA A 133 18.74 -8.57 23.06
C ALA A 133 18.16 -7.98 24.35
N LYS A 134 17.45 -8.79 25.15
CA LYS A 134 16.89 -8.39 26.44
C LYS A 134 17.97 -8.05 27.46
N GLN A 135 19.04 -8.84 27.55
CA GLN A 135 20.17 -8.54 28.45
C GLN A 135 20.81 -7.19 28.16
N LEU A 136 20.94 -6.86 26.87
CA LEU A 136 21.59 -5.64 26.40
C LEU A 136 20.63 -4.44 26.32
N GLY A 137 19.33 -4.67 26.53
CA GLY A 137 18.28 -3.65 26.37
C GLY A 137 18.24 -3.09 24.95
N ILE A 138 18.29 -3.98 23.95
CA ILE A 138 18.24 -3.69 22.51
C ILE A 138 16.81 -3.33 22.10
N GLU A 139 16.68 -2.34 21.23
CA GLU A 139 15.40 -1.90 20.66
C GLU A 139 15.17 -2.48 19.26
N THR A 140 16.24 -2.79 18.52
CA THR A 140 16.17 -3.27 17.14
C THR A 140 17.16 -4.38 16.86
N VAL A 141 16.67 -5.47 16.26
CA VAL A 141 17.52 -6.58 15.80
C VAL A 141 17.61 -6.55 14.27
N VAL A 142 18.83 -6.52 13.73
CA VAL A 142 19.07 -6.62 12.28
C VAL A 142 19.74 -7.95 11.99
N LEU A 143 19.06 -8.85 11.28
CA LEU A 143 19.66 -10.10 10.81
C LEU A 143 20.21 -9.87 9.42
N LEU A 144 21.41 -10.35 9.09
CA LEU A 144 21.92 -10.22 7.73
C LEU A 144 22.64 -11.47 7.25
N GLY A 145 22.46 -11.78 5.97
CA GLY A 145 23.15 -12.90 5.35
C GLY A 145 22.97 -12.93 3.85
N SER A 146 23.87 -13.64 3.18
CA SER A 146 23.79 -13.89 1.73
C SER A 146 23.46 -15.34 1.46
N SER A 147 22.78 -15.64 0.35
CA SER A 147 22.52 -17.01 -0.07
C SER A 147 21.82 -17.78 1.07
N GLY A 148 22.38 -18.88 1.56
CA GLY A 148 21.77 -19.68 2.64
C GLY A 148 21.69 -18.94 3.98
N GLY A 149 22.61 -18.00 4.22
CA GLY A 149 22.53 -17.10 5.37
C GLY A 149 21.40 -16.08 5.24
N GLY A 150 21.03 -15.71 4.01
CA GLY A 150 19.89 -14.84 3.73
C GLY A 150 18.55 -15.54 3.96
N TYR A 151 18.47 -16.84 3.61
CA TYR A 151 17.35 -17.70 4.01
C TYR A 151 17.21 -17.74 5.53
N ALA A 152 18.30 -18.03 6.24
CA ALA A 152 18.31 -18.09 7.70
C ALA A 152 17.95 -16.74 8.34
N ALA A 153 18.43 -15.62 7.79
CA ALA A 153 18.11 -14.29 8.28
C ALA A 153 16.60 -14.02 8.23
N ILE A 154 15.93 -14.35 7.13
CA ILE A 154 14.48 -14.18 7.02
C ILE A 154 13.76 -15.20 7.92
N SER A 155 14.18 -16.46 7.92
CA SER A 155 13.54 -17.55 8.67
C SER A 155 13.57 -17.31 10.19
N ILE A 156 14.75 -17.04 10.76
CA ILE A 156 14.92 -16.70 12.18
C ILE A 156 14.16 -15.39 12.49
N GLY A 157 14.25 -14.41 11.59
CA GLY A 157 13.55 -13.14 11.69
C GLY A 157 12.06 -13.31 12.01
N THR A 158 11.36 -14.26 11.36
CA THR A 158 9.90 -14.46 11.54
C THR A 158 9.44 -14.63 12.99
N TYR A 159 10.32 -15.09 13.89
CA TYR A 159 10.05 -15.25 15.31
C TYR A 159 10.32 -14.01 16.16
N LEU A 160 11.03 -13.00 15.63
CA LEU A 160 11.56 -11.87 16.39
C LEU A 160 10.71 -10.61 16.18
N GLU A 161 10.29 -9.98 17.27
CA GLU A 161 9.68 -8.65 17.25
C GLU A 161 10.74 -7.56 17.03
N ASN A 162 10.31 -6.39 16.50
CA ASN A 162 11.19 -5.24 16.23
C ASN A 162 12.47 -5.61 15.47
N SER A 163 12.34 -6.54 14.51
CA SER A 163 13.46 -7.08 13.74
C SER A 163 13.35 -6.76 12.25
N CYS A 164 14.50 -6.64 11.58
CA CYS A 164 14.57 -6.52 10.12
C CYS A 164 15.70 -7.36 9.54
N SER A 165 15.37 -8.26 8.62
CA SER A 165 16.34 -9.14 7.95
C SER A 165 16.84 -8.50 6.65
N ILE A 166 18.14 -8.52 6.38
CA ILE A 166 18.76 -8.13 5.11
C ILE A 166 19.28 -9.39 4.43
N ALA A 167 18.61 -9.79 3.37
CA ALA A 167 18.91 -11.02 2.65
C ALA A 167 19.46 -10.69 1.26
N PHE A 168 20.73 -11.02 1.04
CA PHE A 168 21.40 -10.79 -0.24
C PHE A 168 21.36 -12.03 -1.12
N THR A 169 20.74 -11.92 -2.29
CA THR A 169 20.48 -12.98 -3.27
C THR A 169 20.17 -14.32 -2.57
N PRO A 170 19.16 -14.35 -1.67
CA PRO A 170 18.94 -15.51 -0.82
C PRO A 170 18.29 -16.66 -1.60
N GLN A 171 18.47 -17.90 -1.11
CA GLN A 171 17.48 -18.93 -1.40
C GLN A 171 16.20 -18.63 -0.62
N THR A 172 15.04 -19.00 -1.19
CA THR A 172 13.74 -18.95 -0.51
C THR A 172 13.08 -20.33 -0.40
N ASN A 173 13.62 -21.32 -1.10
CA ASN A 173 13.26 -22.72 -1.04
C ASN A 173 14.56 -23.53 -1.07
N VAL A 174 14.77 -24.38 -0.06
CA VAL A 174 15.99 -25.18 0.11
C VAL A 174 16.17 -26.17 -1.04
N TRP A 175 15.07 -26.68 -1.60
CA TRP A 175 15.08 -27.70 -2.64
C TRP A 175 15.35 -27.14 -4.05
N GLU A 176 15.07 -25.86 -4.26
CA GLU A 176 15.28 -25.16 -5.54
C GLU A 176 16.71 -24.60 -5.69
N PHE A 177 17.61 -24.96 -4.77
CA PHE A 177 19.03 -24.70 -4.86
C PHE A 177 19.80 -25.92 -5.41
N THR A 178 21.13 -25.82 -5.52
CA THR A 178 21.94 -26.89 -6.14
C THR A 178 21.68 -28.24 -5.44
N PRO A 179 21.28 -29.30 -6.18
CA PRO A 179 20.83 -30.56 -5.60
C PRO A 179 21.83 -31.25 -4.66
N GLY A 180 23.13 -30.98 -4.79
CA GLY A 180 24.14 -31.54 -3.90
C GLY A 180 23.97 -31.09 -2.45
N HIS A 181 23.64 -29.80 -2.22
CA HIS A 181 23.50 -29.28 -0.85
C HIS A 181 22.25 -29.83 -0.16
N SER A 182 21.10 -29.78 -0.84
CA SER A 182 19.83 -30.22 -0.27
C SER A 182 19.78 -31.74 -0.08
N LYS A 183 20.35 -32.54 -0.99
CA LYS A 183 20.48 -33.99 -0.80
C LYS A 183 21.41 -34.36 0.36
N ASN A 184 22.54 -33.68 0.50
CA ASN A 184 23.45 -33.93 1.63
C ASN A 184 22.76 -33.57 2.95
N LEU A 185 22.02 -32.46 3.01
CA LEU A 185 21.23 -32.12 4.19
C LEU A 185 20.22 -33.22 4.54
N MET A 186 19.43 -33.66 3.57
CA MET A 186 18.43 -34.72 3.79
C MET A 186 19.08 -36.02 4.27
N ASN A 187 20.14 -36.47 3.60
CA ASN A 187 20.78 -37.76 3.91
C ASN A 187 21.50 -37.76 5.27
N GLU A 188 22.16 -36.67 5.63
CA GLU A 188 23.00 -36.62 6.84
C GLU A 188 22.24 -36.15 8.09
N VAL A 189 21.18 -35.34 7.92
CA VAL A 189 20.46 -34.71 9.03
C VAL A 189 19.04 -35.23 9.20
N PHE A 190 18.44 -35.79 8.14
CA PHE A 190 17.08 -36.34 8.15
C PHE A 190 17.02 -37.76 7.57
N PRO A 191 17.90 -38.69 7.97
CA PRO A 191 17.95 -40.04 7.39
C PRO A 191 16.68 -40.87 7.62
N GLU A 192 15.79 -40.44 8.50
CA GLU A 192 14.51 -41.11 8.81
C GLU A 192 13.44 -40.87 7.75
N PHE A 193 13.64 -39.91 6.84
CA PHE A 193 12.67 -39.56 5.80
C PHE A 193 13.08 -40.15 4.46
N GLU A 194 12.13 -40.82 3.80
CA GLU A 194 12.38 -41.53 2.54
C GLU A 194 12.43 -40.60 1.32
N SER A 195 11.89 -39.39 1.43
CA SER A 195 11.87 -38.42 0.32
C SER A 195 11.73 -36.96 0.76
N GLN A 196 12.00 -36.05 -0.17
CA GLN A 196 11.77 -34.60 -0.03
C GLN A 196 10.29 -34.29 0.24
N GLU A 197 9.37 -35.00 -0.40
CA GLU A 197 7.92 -34.82 -0.22
C GLU A 197 7.52 -35.14 1.22
N ALA A 198 8.03 -36.24 1.80
CA ALA A 198 7.75 -36.60 3.18
C ALA A 198 8.26 -35.53 4.18
N LEU A 199 9.41 -34.91 3.91
CA LEU A 199 9.93 -33.80 4.71
C LEU A 199 9.07 -32.54 4.57
N ASN A 200 8.64 -32.20 3.36
CA ASN A 200 7.78 -31.04 3.14
C ASN A 200 6.37 -31.24 3.71
N ASP A 201 5.86 -32.46 3.78
CA ASP A 201 4.59 -32.75 4.45
C ASP A 201 4.71 -32.62 5.97
N ALA A 202 5.85 -33.03 6.53
CA ALA A 202 6.10 -32.97 7.97
C ALA A 202 6.45 -31.56 8.48
N PHE A 203 7.30 -30.83 7.75
CA PHE A 203 7.88 -29.54 8.18
C PHE A 203 7.97 -28.51 7.03
N PRO A 204 6.85 -28.19 6.34
CA PRO A 204 6.88 -27.34 5.15
C PRO A 204 7.54 -25.97 5.41
N GLU A 205 7.30 -25.38 6.59
CA GLU A 205 7.83 -24.08 7.01
C GLU A 205 9.34 -24.09 7.28
N ARG A 206 9.98 -25.25 7.41
CA ARG A 206 11.44 -25.37 7.63
C ARG A 206 12.25 -25.40 6.34
N PHE A 207 11.62 -25.67 5.20
CA PHE A 207 12.32 -25.79 3.91
C PHE A 207 11.87 -24.77 2.86
N SER A 208 10.78 -24.02 3.11
CA SER A 208 10.27 -22.98 2.22
C SER A 208 9.85 -21.72 2.99
N LEU A 209 10.40 -20.56 2.61
CA LEU A 209 9.96 -19.28 3.16
C LEU A 209 8.53 -18.94 2.75
N LEU A 210 8.05 -19.44 1.61
CA LEU A 210 6.65 -19.26 1.18
C LEU A 210 5.72 -19.98 2.16
N GLU A 211 5.99 -21.26 2.46
CA GLU A 211 5.21 -22.04 3.41
C GLU A 211 5.29 -21.46 4.83
N ARG A 212 6.46 -20.95 5.22
CA ARG A 212 6.66 -20.27 6.50
C ARG A 212 5.75 -19.04 6.63
N TYR A 213 5.74 -18.15 5.63
CA TYR A 213 4.88 -16.97 5.66
C TYR A 213 3.39 -17.32 5.52
N ALA A 214 3.06 -18.45 4.88
CA ALA A 214 1.69 -18.93 4.77
C ALA A 214 1.12 -19.47 6.08
N ARG A 215 1.95 -20.09 6.91
CA ARG A 215 1.50 -20.88 8.06
C ARG A 215 1.77 -20.24 9.40
N LEU A 216 2.84 -19.45 9.49
CA LEU A 216 3.27 -18.87 10.76
C LEU A 216 2.98 -17.35 10.79
N PRO A 217 2.49 -16.84 11.93
CA PRO A 217 2.52 -15.41 12.19
C PRO A 217 3.95 -14.90 12.09
N HIS A 218 4.13 -13.78 11.41
CA HIS A 218 5.41 -13.13 11.25
C HIS A 218 5.25 -11.65 11.57
N LYS A 219 6.18 -11.11 12.36
CA LYS A 219 6.21 -9.69 12.76
C LYS A 219 7.47 -8.98 12.28
N ASN A 220 8.37 -9.73 11.65
CA ASN A 220 9.62 -9.21 11.16
C ASN A 220 9.42 -8.39 9.89
N ARG A 221 10.40 -7.53 9.64
CA ARG A 221 10.56 -6.89 8.35
C ARG A 221 11.70 -7.55 7.59
N PHE A 222 11.77 -7.31 6.29
CA PHE A 222 12.95 -7.73 5.54
C PHE A 222 13.24 -6.83 4.34
N ILE A 223 14.51 -6.80 3.96
CA ILE A 223 15.02 -6.24 2.73
C ILE A 223 15.60 -7.41 1.92
N TYR A 224 14.96 -7.71 0.80
CA TYR A 224 15.39 -8.70 -0.17
C TYR A 224 16.23 -7.99 -1.24
N PHE A 225 17.54 -8.12 -1.19
CA PHE A 225 18.45 -7.54 -2.18
C PHE A 225 18.85 -8.60 -3.20
N GLN A 226 18.58 -8.39 -4.49
CA GLN A 226 18.82 -9.35 -5.56
C GLN A 226 19.82 -8.82 -6.59
N ASN A 227 20.85 -9.60 -6.89
CA ASN A 227 21.63 -9.42 -8.11
C ASN A 227 20.78 -9.81 -9.34
N SER A 228 20.52 -8.90 -10.26
CA SER A 228 19.78 -9.23 -11.50
C SER A 228 20.58 -10.11 -12.46
N GLY A 229 21.91 -10.15 -12.35
CA GLY A 229 22.77 -11.04 -13.13
C GLY A 229 22.72 -12.51 -12.68
N ASP A 230 22.14 -12.79 -11.51
CA ASP A 230 21.90 -14.16 -11.02
C ASP A 230 20.52 -14.66 -11.47
N ARG A 231 20.44 -15.14 -12.71
CA ARG A 231 19.15 -15.50 -13.33
C ARG A 231 18.46 -16.67 -12.62
N GLU A 232 19.22 -17.61 -12.07
CA GLU A 232 18.66 -18.78 -11.39
C GLU A 232 17.97 -18.36 -10.09
N HIS A 233 18.64 -17.57 -9.24
CA HIS A 233 18.02 -17.04 -8.02
C HIS A 233 16.84 -16.10 -8.30
N VAL A 234 16.90 -15.31 -9.39
CA VAL A 234 15.75 -14.48 -9.79
C VAL A 234 14.53 -15.35 -10.09
N VAL A 235 14.70 -16.42 -10.87
CA VAL A 235 13.59 -17.26 -11.34
C VAL A 235 13.08 -18.21 -10.27
N ASN A 236 13.98 -18.87 -9.55
CA ASN A 236 13.63 -19.97 -8.63
C ASN A 236 13.36 -19.49 -7.20
N HIS A 237 13.89 -18.32 -6.80
CA HIS A 237 13.80 -17.85 -5.42
C HIS A 237 13.08 -16.51 -5.28
N LYS A 238 13.56 -15.46 -5.94
CA LYS A 238 12.97 -14.11 -5.80
C LYS A 238 11.54 -14.09 -6.32
N LYS A 239 11.35 -14.49 -7.58
CA LYS A 239 10.06 -14.33 -8.26
C LYS A 239 8.92 -15.07 -7.54
N PRO A 240 9.03 -16.36 -7.18
CA PRO A 240 7.94 -17.07 -6.49
C PRO A 240 7.62 -16.44 -5.14
N PHE A 241 8.64 -16.04 -4.36
CA PHE A 241 8.44 -15.44 -3.05
C PHE A 241 7.82 -14.04 -3.14
N ALA A 242 8.32 -13.20 -4.06
CA ALA A 242 7.80 -11.87 -4.33
C ALA A 242 6.32 -11.94 -4.79
N GLU A 243 6.00 -12.82 -5.74
CA GLU A 243 4.65 -13.01 -6.25
C GLU A 243 3.69 -13.50 -5.16
N TYR A 244 4.13 -14.45 -4.33
CA TYR A 244 3.36 -14.95 -3.18
C TYR A 244 3.01 -13.82 -2.20
N LEU A 245 3.98 -12.96 -1.87
CA LEU A 245 3.80 -11.81 -0.98
C LEU A 245 3.14 -10.59 -1.65
N GLY A 246 2.68 -10.73 -2.89
CA GLY A 246 1.95 -9.69 -3.60
C GLY A 246 2.80 -8.57 -4.20
N VAL A 247 4.12 -8.75 -4.22
CA VAL A 247 5.05 -7.78 -4.80
C VAL A 247 4.91 -7.79 -6.31
N ARG A 248 4.67 -6.62 -6.89
CA ARG A 248 4.44 -6.48 -8.34
C ARG A 248 5.65 -5.91 -9.10
N LEU A 249 6.41 -5.02 -8.47
CA LEU A 249 7.62 -4.40 -9.03
C LEU A 249 8.88 -5.19 -8.69
N PRO A 250 9.90 -5.21 -9.58
CA PRO A 250 11.23 -5.74 -9.27
C PRO A 250 11.77 -5.16 -7.97
N ASP A 251 11.55 -3.86 -7.74
CA ASP A 251 11.96 -3.11 -6.54
C ASP A 251 10.77 -2.73 -5.66
N GLY A 252 9.79 -3.65 -5.60
CA GLY A 252 8.52 -3.43 -4.95
C GLY A 252 8.52 -3.71 -3.45
N ARG A 253 7.38 -3.45 -2.83
CA ARG A 253 7.10 -3.81 -1.44
C ARG A 253 6.00 -4.85 -1.38
N THR A 254 6.02 -5.66 -0.33
CA THR A 254 4.92 -6.59 -0.02
C THR A 254 3.65 -5.80 0.26
N PHE A 255 2.47 -6.44 0.11
CA PHE A 255 1.20 -5.74 0.32
C PHE A 255 1.13 -5.09 1.70
N ASP A 256 1.52 -5.83 2.74
CA ASP A 256 1.57 -5.44 4.15
C ASP A 256 2.72 -4.46 4.50
N GLN A 257 3.61 -4.17 3.55
CA GLN A 257 4.81 -3.35 3.70
C GLN A 257 5.87 -3.91 4.67
N SER A 258 5.80 -5.19 5.06
CA SER A 258 6.83 -5.83 5.88
C SER A 258 8.12 -6.08 5.11
N GLY A 259 8.02 -6.35 3.80
CA GLY A 259 9.14 -6.64 2.91
C GLY A 259 9.40 -5.57 1.86
N VAL A 260 10.68 -5.29 1.60
CA VAL A 260 11.16 -4.44 0.50
C VAL A 260 12.06 -5.28 -0.40
N PHE A 261 11.82 -5.25 -1.71
CA PHE A 261 12.67 -5.87 -2.71
C PHE A 261 13.53 -4.80 -3.38
N ILE A 262 14.80 -5.09 -3.58
CA ILE A 262 15.77 -4.23 -4.25
C ILE A 262 16.52 -5.11 -5.25
N THR A 263 16.67 -4.65 -6.47
CA THR A 263 17.24 -5.38 -7.59
C THR A 263 18.28 -4.50 -8.24
N MET A 264 19.49 -5.01 -8.34
CA MET A 264 20.59 -4.29 -8.93
C MET A 264 21.40 -5.24 -9.77
N TYR A 265 21.89 -4.79 -10.93
CA TYR A 265 22.94 -5.53 -11.62
C TYR A 265 24.28 -5.18 -11.00
N HIS A 266 25.00 -6.18 -10.49
CA HIS A 266 26.36 -5.97 -9.97
C HIS A 266 27.32 -7.12 -10.28
N GLY A 267 27.06 -7.81 -11.39
CA GLY A 267 27.91 -8.88 -11.95
C GLY A 267 27.07 -10.05 -12.46
N ASP A 268 27.66 -10.89 -13.30
CA ASP A 268 27.00 -12.10 -13.79
C ASP A 268 27.11 -13.26 -12.79
N GLY A 269 26.02 -13.99 -12.59
CA GLY A 269 25.95 -15.15 -11.69
C GLY A 269 25.87 -14.78 -10.20
N HIS A 270 26.13 -15.78 -9.35
CA HIS A 270 26.03 -15.66 -7.90
C HIS A 270 27.25 -14.95 -7.30
N VAL A 271 27.22 -13.62 -7.32
CA VAL A 271 28.32 -12.76 -6.82
C VAL A 271 28.09 -12.28 -5.39
N ARG A 272 29.17 -11.86 -4.73
CA ARG A 272 29.10 -11.32 -3.37
C ARG A 272 28.34 -9.99 -3.34
N PRO A 273 27.69 -9.66 -2.21
CA PRO A 273 27.02 -8.37 -2.06
C PRO A 273 28.01 -7.19 -2.20
N PRO A 274 27.59 -6.08 -2.84
CA PRO A 274 28.41 -4.89 -2.95
C PRO A 274 28.62 -4.27 -1.57
N LYS A 275 29.89 -4.04 -1.19
CA LYS A 275 30.24 -3.57 0.15
C LYS A 275 29.64 -2.19 0.45
N GLU A 276 29.56 -1.35 -0.57
CA GLU A 276 29.06 0.02 -0.50
C GLU A 276 27.57 0.09 -0.15
N GLN A 277 26.82 -0.99 -0.38
CA GLN A 277 25.39 -1.05 -0.06
C GLN A 277 25.11 -1.52 1.38
N LEU A 278 26.09 -2.14 2.05
CA LEU A 278 25.85 -2.80 3.33
C LEU A 278 25.38 -1.80 4.42
N ASP A 279 26.13 -0.72 4.65
CA ASP A 279 25.80 0.27 5.67
C ASP A 279 24.46 0.99 5.39
N PRO A 280 24.20 1.51 4.16
CA PRO A 280 22.90 2.09 3.83
C PRO A 280 21.72 1.14 4.08
N LEU A 281 21.88 -0.15 3.78
CA LEU A 281 20.83 -1.16 3.99
C LEU A 281 20.63 -1.47 5.47
N ILE A 282 21.69 -1.51 6.29
CA ILE A 282 21.59 -1.66 7.75
C ILE A 282 20.81 -0.47 8.34
N ASP A 283 21.18 0.75 7.96
CA ASP A 283 20.49 1.94 8.48
C ASP A 283 19.02 2.00 8.00
N GLN A 284 18.74 1.52 6.78
CA GLN A 284 17.38 1.36 6.29
C GLN A 284 16.61 0.27 7.06
N ALA A 285 17.24 -0.86 7.38
CA ALA A 285 16.63 -1.93 8.15
C ALA A 285 16.21 -1.44 9.54
N VAL A 286 17.09 -0.68 10.22
CA VAL A 286 16.78 -0.05 11.50
C VAL A 286 15.57 0.87 11.39
N ARG A 287 15.55 1.80 10.42
CA ARG A 287 14.40 2.69 10.18
C ARG A 287 13.12 1.93 9.84
N SER A 288 13.25 0.79 9.16
CA SER A 288 12.10 0.00 8.72
C SER A 288 11.34 -0.58 9.91
N THR A 289 12.02 -1.01 10.98
CA THR A 289 11.37 -1.56 12.19
C THR A 289 10.37 -0.62 12.86
N ALA A 290 10.55 0.69 12.72
CA ALA A 290 9.61 1.70 13.22
C ALA A 290 8.39 1.93 12.31
N SER A 291 8.36 1.38 11.09
CA SER A 291 7.23 1.55 10.18
C SER A 291 6.04 0.68 10.61
N PRO A 292 4.78 1.12 10.42
CA PRO A 292 3.61 0.27 10.66
C PRO A 292 3.53 -0.85 9.61
N VAL A 293 3.24 -2.08 10.03
CA VAL A 293 2.81 -3.17 9.12
C VAL A 293 1.30 -3.04 8.93
N LYS A 294 0.80 -3.30 7.73
CA LYS A 294 -0.65 -3.25 7.49
C LYS A 294 -1.30 -4.51 8.02
N THR A 295 -2.39 -4.31 8.74
CA THR A 295 -3.11 -5.39 9.40
C THR A 295 -4.50 -5.46 8.80
N PRO A 296 -4.92 -6.60 8.23
CA PRO A 296 -6.29 -6.77 7.77
C PRO A 296 -7.29 -6.41 8.86
N VAL A 297 -8.27 -5.57 8.53
CA VAL A 297 -9.34 -5.21 9.45
C VAL A 297 -10.20 -6.44 9.74
N THR A 298 -10.50 -6.62 11.03
CA THR A 298 -11.40 -7.68 11.51
C THR A 298 -12.53 -7.05 12.30
N ARG A 299 -13.74 -7.59 12.20
CA ARG A 299 -14.91 -7.04 12.90
C ARG A 299 -14.93 -7.37 14.40
N ALA A 300 -15.61 -6.54 15.18
CA ALA A 300 -15.88 -6.81 16.59
C ALA A 300 -16.98 -7.87 16.83
N GLY A 301 -17.77 -8.20 15.80
CA GLY A 301 -18.87 -9.18 15.92
C GLY A 301 -20.09 -8.66 16.68
N LEU A 302 -20.30 -7.34 16.71
CA LEU A 302 -21.44 -6.70 17.37
C LEU A 302 -22.74 -6.81 16.55
N SER A 303 -23.87 -6.62 17.23
CA SER A 303 -25.22 -6.66 16.64
C SER A 303 -26.15 -5.66 17.34
N GLY A 304 -27.34 -5.42 16.78
CA GLY A 304 -28.32 -4.46 17.31
C GLY A 304 -28.20 -3.07 16.67
N LYS A 305 -28.51 -2.01 17.42
CA LYS A 305 -28.36 -0.63 16.93
C LYS A 305 -26.95 -0.13 17.17
N VAL A 306 -26.34 0.49 16.17
CA VAL A 306 -24.95 0.99 16.25
C VAL A 306 -24.75 1.99 17.38
N LEU A 307 -25.75 2.82 17.67
CA LEU A 307 -25.70 3.88 18.69
C LEU A 307 -25.73 3.34 20.13
N ASP A 308 -26.06 2.06 20.32
CA ASP A 308 -26.00 1.41 21.64
C ASP A 308 -24.56 0.97 22.01
N HIS A 309 -23.63 1.05 21.06
CA HIS A 309 -22.24 0.62 21.21
C HIS A 309 -21.28 1.81 21.24
N GLN A 310 -20.11 1.60 21.84
CA GLN A 310 -19.01 2.55 21.81
C GLN A 310 -18.20 2.39 20.52
N PHE A 311 -17.82 3.52 19.92
CA PHE A 311 -16.93 3.58 18.78
C PHE A 311 -16.19 4.92 18.75
N HIS A 312 -15.03 4.95 18.08
CA HIS A 312 -14.22 6.16 17.93
C HIS A 312 -14.93 7.21 17.07
N ARG A 313 -14.90 8.47 17.52
CA ARG A 313 -15.57 9.60 16.85
C ARG A 313 -14.64 10.69 16.33
N GLY A 314 -13.40 10.74 16.83
CA GLY A 314 -12.40 11.73 16.44
C GLY A 314 -12.75 13.16 16.89
N ALA A 315 -11.81 14.09 16.65
CA ALA A 315 -12.02 15.53 16.87
C ALA A 315 -12.48 16.27 15.60
N THR A 316 -12.30 15.66 14.43
CA THR A 316 -12.68 16.23 13.15
C THR A 316 -14.18 16.14 12.97
N SER A 317 -14.80 17.25 12.58
CA SER A 317 -16.23 17.30 12.28
C SER A 317 -16.47 17.86 10.89
N PHE A 318 -17.50 17.34 10.23
CA PHE A 318 -18.12 18.05 9.12
C PHE A 318 -18.67 19.41 9.58
N VAL A 319 -18.68 20.37 8.66
CA VAL A 319 -19.27 21.70 8.86
C VAL A 319 -20.22 22.03 7.72
N ARG A 320 -21.20 22.91 7.95
CA ARG A 320 -22.05 23.42 6.87
C ARG A 320 -21.22 24.34 5.98
N VAL A 321 -21.11 23.99 4.70
CA VAL A 321 -20.37 24.77 3.69
C VAL A 321 -21.31 25.31 2.61
N PRO A 322 -20.93 26.39 1.91
CA PRO A 322 -21.72 26.87 0.79
C PRO A 322 -21.76 25.84 -0.35
N PRO A 323 -22.76 25.91 -1.25
CA PRO A 323 -23.03 24.84 -2.20
C PRO A 323 -21.87 24.47 -3.13
N GLU A 324 -21.03 25.43 -3.50
CA GLU A 324 -19.83 25.26 -4.32
C GLU A 324 -18.72 24.42 -3.67
N LEU A 325 -18.75 24.28 -2.35
CA LEU A 325 -17.81 23.43 -1.60
C LEU A 325 -18.39 22.05 -1.27
N ASN A 326 -19.68 21.81 -1.51
CA ASN A 326 -20.28 20.51 -1.27
C ASN A 326 -19.74 19.44 -2.22
N SER A 327 -19.79 18.17 -1.80
CA SER A 327 -19.46 17.03 -2.66
C SER A 327 -20.33 17.04 -3.93
N PHE A 328 -19.84 16.48 -5.03
CA PHE A 328 -20.57 16.40 -6.31
C PHE A 328 -20.98 17.75 -6.92
N TYR A 329 -20.39 18.88 -6.51
CA TYR A 329 -20.67 20.17 -7.14
C TYR A 329 -20.16 20.20 -8.58
N LEU A 330 -21.02 20.58 -9.53
CA LEU A 330 -20.71 20.64 -10.96
C LEU A 330 -21.25 21.92 -11.57
N VAL A 331 -20.41 22.59 -12.37
CA VAL A 331 -20.73 23.83 -13.08
C VAL A 331 -21.08 23.59 -14.56
N SER A 332 -20.76 22.43 -15.11
CA SER A 332 -21.15 22.04 -16.47
C SER A 332 -22.55 21.44 -16.48
N ALA A 333 -23.40 21.84 -17.42
CA ALA A 333 -24.62 21.10 -17.71
C ALA A 333 -24.24 19.72 -18.29
N GLN A 334 -24.99 18.69 -17.90
CA GLN A 334 -24.82 17.32 -18.37
C GLN A 334 -26.05 16.92 -19.18
N PRO A 335 -25.91 16.12 -20.25
CA PRO A 335 -27.06 15.57 -20.97
C PRO A 335 -27.85 14.63 -20.04
N LEU A 336 -29.17 14.61 -20.17
CA LEU A 336 -30.04 13.71 -19.39
C LEU A 336 -29.94 12.25 -19.84
N ARG A 337 -29.65 12.01 -21.12
CA ARG A 337 -29.57 10.66 -21.69
C ARG A 337 -28.30 10.50 -22.53
N PRO A 338 -27.10 10.51 -21.91
CA PRO A 338 -25.88 10.18 -22.64
C PRO A 338 -25.95 8.75 -23.17
N GLU A 339 -25.51 8.57 -24.42
CA GLU A 339 -25.36 7.26 -25.04
C GLU A 339 -24.11 6.55 -24.49
N ALA A 340 -24.28 5.30 -24.05
CA ALA A 340 -23.19 4.41 -23.68
C ALA A 340 -23.68 2.95 -23.74
N ASP A 341 -22.80 2.03 -24.16
CA ASP A 341 -23.12 0.60 -24.32
C ASP A 341 -23.61 -0.08 -23.03
N ASN A 342 -23.31 0.52 -21.87
CA ASN A 342 -23.66 0.00 -20.56
C ASN A 342 -24.77 0.79 -19.85
N LEU A 343 -25.54 1.60 -20.59
CA LEU A 343 -26.65 2.40 -20.06
C LEU A 343 -27.92 2.18 -20.88
N ALA A 344 -29.04 2.04 -20.17
CA ALA A 344 -30.39 2.13 -20.71
C ALA A 344 -31.19 3.16 -19.90
N TYR A 345 -32.40 3.50 -20.36
CA TYR A 345 -33.28 4.44 -19.67
C TYR A 345 -34.72 3.92 -19.70
N THR A 346 -35.44 4.10 -18.60
CA THR A 346 -36.90 3.94 -18.58
C THR A 346 -37.57 5.01 -19.45
N GLU A 347 -38.87 4.84 -19.75
CA GLU A 347 -39.66 5.81 -20.53
C GLU A 347 -39.60 7.22 -19.92
N ASP A 348 -39.70 7.31 -18.58
CA ASP A 348 -39.61 8.53 -17.80
C ASP A 348 -38.16 9.03 -17.56
N GLY A 349 -37.16 8.39 -18.17
CA GLY A 349 -35.78 8.87 -18.23
C GLY A 349 -34.88 8.47 -17.07
N VAL A 350 -35.27 7.49 -16.26
CA VAL A 350 -34.45 6.97 -15.15
C VAL A 350 -33.36 6.05 -15.71
N PRO A 351 -32.08 6.24 -15.36
CA PRO A 351 -31.00 5.41 -15.89
C PRO A 351 -31.01 4.00 -15.28
N LEU A 352 -30.76 3.02 -16.14
CA LEU A 352 -30.57 1.60 -15.84
C LEU A 352 -29.17 1.16 -16.27
N ARG A 353 -28.63 0.15 -15.59
CA ARG A 353 -27.32 -0.43 -15.92
C ARG A 353 -27.53 -1.67 -16.79
N ILE A 354 -26.85 -1.75 -17.93
CA ILE A 354 -26.78 -2.99 -18.71
C ILE A 354 -25.60 -3.83 -18.20
N ILE A 355 -25.88 -5.07 -17.81
CA ILE A 355 -24.89 -6.08 -17.41
C ILE A 355 -25.19 -7.34 -18.21
N GLU A 356 -24.22 -7.79 -19.01
CA GLU A 356 -24.36 -8.99 -19.85
C GLU A 356 -25.65 -8.96 -20.72
N GLY A 357 -25.99 -7.78 -21.25
CA GLY A 357 -27.17 -7.56 -22.08
C GLY A 357 -28.50 -7.42 -21.33
N THR A 358 -28.51 -7.55 -20.00
CA THR A 358 -29.71 -7.39 -19.17
C THR A 358 -29.72 -6.03 -18.46
N GLU A 359 -30.87 -5.36 -18.46
CA GLU A 359 -31.08 -4.09 -17.76
C GLU A 359 -31.41 -4.31 -16.28
N TYR A 360 -30.69 -3.59 -15.41
CA TYR A 360 -30.88 -3.64 -13.97
C TYR A 360 -31.05 -2.24 -13.38
N ASP A 361 -31.91 -2.14 -12.36
CA ASP A 361 -31.85 -1.03 -11.41
C ASP A 361 -30.48 -1.03 -10.72
N HIS A 362 -29.90 0.16 -10.62
CA HIS A 362 -28.56 0.32 -10.06
C HIS A 362 -28.54 1.58 -9.18
N PRO A 363 -28.70 1.47 -7.85
CA PRO A 363 -28.97 2.61 -6.97
C PRO A 363 -27.85 3.66 -6.99
N VAL A 364 -26.57 3.24 -7.06
CA VAL A 364 -25.44 4.17 -7.22
C VAL A 364 -25.49 4.95 -8.55
N LEU A 365 -25.94 4.32 -9.64
CA LEU A 365 -26.02 4.99 -10.95
C LEU A 365 -27.13 6.03 -10.92
N GLN A 366 -28.29 5.67 -10.38
CA GLN A 366 -29.45 6.54 -10.21
C GLN A 366 -29.14 7.72 -9.28
N ALA A 367 -28.47 7.47 -8.15
CA ALA A 367 -28.05 8.52 -7.23
C ALA A 367 -27.01 9.46 -7.86
N GLN A 368 -26.00 8.94 -8.56
CA GLN A 368 -25.01 9.77 -9.24
C GLN A 368 -25.62 10.59 -10.38
N PHE A 369 -26.57 10.02 -11.11
CA PHE A 369 -27.36 10.76 -12.08
C PHE A 369 -28.06 11.94 -11.39
N MET A 370 -28.78 11.70 -10.30
CA MET A 370 -29.42 12.78 -9.55
C MET A 370 -28.43 13.86 -9.11
N LEU A 371 -27.32 13.47 -8.49
CA LEU A 371 -26.28 14.38 -7.99
C LEU A 371 -25.68 15.26 -9.11
N LYS A 372 -25.50 14.71 -10.31
CA LYS A 372 -25.02 15.48 -11.48
C LYS A 372 -26.02 16.53 -11.95
N HIS A 373 -27.32 16.26 -11.81
CA HIS A 373 -28.39 17.10 -12.36
C HIS A 373 -28.97 18.10 -11.36
N LEU A 374 -28.75 17.92 -10.05
CA LEU A 374 -29.22 18.84 -9.01
C LEU A 374 -28.68 20.27 -9.17
N ASN A 375 -27.41 20.44 -9.58
CA ASN A 375 -26.85 21.78 -9.80
C ASN A 375 -27.42 22.46 -11.04
N THR A 376 -27.71 21.69 -12.10
CA THR A 376 -28.44 22.20 -13.27
C THR A 376 -29.83 22.67 -12.85
N LEU A 377 -30.59 21.84 -12.14
CA LEU A 377 -31.91 22.21 -11.61
C LEU A 377 -31.83 23.47 -10.75
N ARG A 378 -30.84 23.56 -9.84
CA ARG A 378 -30.63 24.74 -8.97
C ARG A 378 -30.47 26.02 -9.77
N ARG A 379 -29.68 25.99 -10.85
CA ARG A 379 -29.32 27.15 -11.68
C ARG A 379 -30.35 27.51 -12.73
N THR A 380 -30.93 26.53 -13.41
CA THR A 380 -31.80 26.75 -14.58
C THR A 380 -33.28 26.64 -14.26
N LYS A 381 -33.64 26.01 -13.12
CA LYS A 381 -35.03 25.71 -12.75
C LYS A 381 -35.76 24.87 -13.82
N SER A 382 -35.03 24.02 -14.55
CA SER A 382 -35.58 23.17 -15.61
C SER A 382 -36.65 22.19 -15.08
N GLN A 383 -37.87 22.28 -15.62
CA GLN A 383 -38.97 21.37 -15.31
C GLN A 383 -38.68 19.93 -15.75
N GLU A 384 -37.96 19.75 -16.86
CA GLU A 384 -37.55 18.43 -17.34
C GLU A 384 -36.60 17.74 -16.34
N HIS A 385 -35.61 18.49 -15.82
CA HIS A 385 -34.73 18.00 -14.76
C HIS A 385 -35.52 17.70 -13.48
N GLN A 386 -36.46 18.56 -13.10
CA GLN A 386 -37.31 18.30 -11.94
C GLN A 386 -38.12 17.00 -12.10
N ALA A 387 -38.73 16.78 -13.28
CA ALA A 387 -39.56 15.62 -13.57
C ALA A 387 -38.75 14.32 -13.53
N VAL A 388 -37.58 14.27 -14.19
CA VAL A 388 -36.74 13.05 -14.22
C VAL A 388 -36.12 12.75 -12.86
N LEU A 389 -35.78 13.77 -12.06
CA LEU A 389 -35.29 13.57 -10.69
C LEU A 389 -36.40 13.01 -9.79
N ALA A 390 -37.63 13.53 -9.90
CA ALA A 390 -38.78 13.00 -9.18
C ALA A 390 -39.14 11.57 -9.64
N ALA A 391 -39.04 11.27 -10.94
CA ALA A 391 -39.16 9.91 -11.48
C ALA A 391 -38.11 8.96 -10.91
N THR A 392 -36.86 9.41 -10.82
CA THR A 392 -35.75 8.62 -10.24
C THR A 392 -36.01 8.28 -8.77
N VAL A 393 -36.52 9.22 -7.97
CA VAL A 393 -36.91 8.95 -6.57
C VAL A 393 -38.04 7.92 -6.49
N ARG A 394 -39.09 8.06 -7.31
CA ARG A 394 -40.19 7.09 -7.36
C ARG A 394 -39.72 5.70 -7.78
N ARG A 395 -38.78 5.59 -8.74
CA ARG A 395 -38.17 4.32 -9.12
C ARG A 395 -37.40 3.71 -7.94
N LEU A 396 -36.54 4.48 -7.29
CA LEU A 396 -35.80 4.05 -6.08
C LEU A 396 -36.74 3.52 -4.99
N MET A 397 -37.85 4.22 -4.74
CA MET A 397 -38.86 3.78 -3.78
C MET A 397 -39.55 2.48 -4.21
N SER A 398 -39.80 2.28 -5.50
CA SER A 398 -40.56 1.13 -6.01
C SER A 398 -39.86 -0.23 -5.83
N TYR A 399 -38.53 -0.25 -5.75
CA TYR A 399 -37.76 -1.48 -5.58
C TYR A 399 -36.99 -1.56 -4.25
N ALA A 400 -37.11 -0.54 -3.39
CA ALA A 400 -36.49 -0.58 -2.08
C ALA A 400 -37.10 -1.68 -1.20
N VAL A 401 -36.27 -2.34 -0.40
CA VAL A 401 -36.65 -3.40 0.54
C VAL A 401 -36.72 -2.80 1.94
N GLU A 402 -37.87 -2.93 2.60
CA GLU A 402 -38.04 -2.54 3.99
C GLU A 402 -37.59 -3.66 4.93
N SER A 403 -36.66 -3.36 5.83
CA SER A 403 -36.18 -4.28 6.88
C SER A 403 -35.69 -3.47 8.07
N ARG A 404 -36.04 -3.90 9.29
CA ARG A 404 -35.58 -3.29 10.55
C ARG A 404 -35.76 -1.75 10.58
N ASP A 405 -36.97 -1.32 10.19
CA ASP A 405 -37.42 0.08 10.09
C ASP A 405 -36.66 0.97 9.08
N ALA A 406 -35.90 0.33 8.19
CA ALA A 406 -35.07 0.99 7.20
C ALA A 406 -35.41 0.55 5.77
N LEU A 407 -35.11 1.42 4.80
CA LEU A 407 -35.14 1.08 3.39
C LEU A 407 -33.73 0.77 2.87
N TYR A 408 -33.59 -0.37 2.21
CA TYR A 408 -32.36 -0.81 1.55
C TYR A 408 -32.56 -0.92 0.05
N PHE A 409 -31.52 -0.59 -0.73
CA PHE A 409 -31.56 -0.69 -2.19
C PHE A 409 -30.87 -1.98 -2.67
N PRO A 410 -31.63 -3.01 -3.07
CA PRO A 410 -31.07 -4.26 -3.51
C PRO A 410 -30.40 -4.14 -4.88
N TYR A 411 -29.26 -4.80 -5.03
CA TYR A 411 -28.65 -5.10 -6.33
C TYR A 411 -29.11 -6.47 -6.81
N GLY A 412 -29.75 -6.51 -7.98
CA GLY A 412 -30.34 -7.73 -8.56
C GLY A 412 -29.39 -8.61 -9.38
N PHE A 413 -28.09 -8.38 -9.32
CA PHE A 413 -27.08 -9.09 -10.11
C PHE A 413 -25.87 -9.50 -9.27
N PRO A 414 -25.14 -10.57 -9.63
CA PRO A 414 -23.94 -10.98 -8.93
C PRO A 414 -22.79 -9.99 -9.13
N TRP A 415 -21.94 -9.81 -8.11
CA TRP A 415 -20.81 -8.88 -8.17
C TRP A 415 -19.54 -9.43 -7.50
N ASN A 416 -18.41 -8.74 -7.70
CA ASN A 416 -17.08 -9.07 -7.18
C ASN A 416 -16.71 -10.55 -7.36
N ARG A 417 -16.66 -11.02 -8.63
CA ARG A 417 -16.32 -12.41 -8.99
C ARG A 417 -17.21 -13.46 -8.31
N GLY A 418 -18.49 -13.14 -8.11
CA GLY A 418 -19.48 -14.03 -7.49
C GLY A 418 -19.45 -14.05 -5.96
N LYS A 419 -18.62 -13.24 -5.29
CA LYS A 419 -18.65 -13.12 -3.82
C LYS A 419 -19.92 -12.42 -3.32
N GLN A 420 -20.50 -11.52 -4.13
CA GLN A 420 -21.82 -10.95 -3.87
C GLN A 420 -22.88 -11.69 -4.69
N GLN A 421 -23.88 -12.24 -4.02
CA GLN A 421 -25.03 -12.87 -4.64
C GLN A 421 -26.27 -11.98 -4.47
N PRO A 422 -27.12 -11.84 -5.49
CA PRO A 422 -28.30 -11.00 -5.38
C PRO A 422 -29.36 -11.64 -4.45
N PRO A 423 -30.14 -10.81 -3.71
CA PRO A 423 -29.95 -9.37 -3.54
C PRO A 423 -28.79 -9.08 -2.57
N TRP A 424 -27.94 -8.12 -2.92
CA TRP A 424 -26.94 -7.55 -2.02
C TRP A 424 -27.10 -6.03 -1.90
N TYR A 425 -26.48 -5.44 -0.88
CA TYR A 425 -26.69 -4.04 -0.49
C TYR A 425 -25.35 -3.32 -0.31
N SER A 426 -25.37 -1.98 -0.23
CA SER A 426 -24.14 -1.19 -0.16
C SER A 426 -24.33 0.12 0.62
N ALA A 427 -23.45 0.41 1.59
CA ALA A 427 -23.43 1.71 2.27
C ALA A 427 -23.23 2.87 1.29
N MET A 428 -22.44 2.66 0.23
CA MET A 428 -22.23 3.67 -0.82
C MET A 428 -23.54 3.98 -1.53
N ALA A 429 -24.34 2.96 -1.86
CA ALA A 429 -25.66 3.15 -2.46
C ALA A 429 -26.59 3.91 -1.51
N GLN A 430 -26.70 3.47 -0.26
CA GLN A 430 -27.53 4.12 0.76
C GLN A 430 -27.16 5.61 0.92
N GLY A 431 -25.87 5.91 1.05
CA GLY A 431 -25.39 7.27 1.29
C GLY A 431 -25.52 8.17 0.06
N GLN A 432 -25.23 7.69 -1.15
CA GLN A 432 -25.42 8.51 -2.35
C GLN A 432 -26.90 8.80 -2.63
N VAL A 433 -27.80 7.83 -2.41
CA VAL A 433 -29.25 8.08 -2.48
C VAL A 433 -29.66 9.10 -1.42
N LEU A 434 -29.17 8.96 -0.19
CA LEU A 434 -29.45 9.90 0.90
C LEU A 434 -28.99 11.32 0.57
N SER A 435 -27.77 11.51 0.05
CA SER A 435 -27.28 12.79 -0.46
C SER A 435 -28.18 13.35 -1.56
N ALA A 436 -28.55 12.52 -2.54
CA ALA A 436 -29.33 12.95 -3.69
C ALA A 436 -30.73 13.45 -3.29
N VAL A 437 -31.44 12.70 -2.45
CA VAL A 437 -32.81 13.02 -2.04
C VAL A 437 -32.83 14.18 -1.05
N ALA A 438 -31.91 14.22 -0.08
CA ALA A 438 -31.82 15.33 0.86
C ALA A 438 -31.59 16.67 0.14
N ARG A 439 -30.73 16.67 -0.88
CA ARG A 439 -30.48 17.86 -1.70
C ARG A 439 -31.62 18.19 -2.66
N LEU A 440 -32.34 17.19 -3.16
CA LEU A 440 -33.55 17.44 -3.93
C LEU A 440 -34.62 18.12 -3.08
N TYR A 441 -34.79 17.70 -1.81
CA TYR A 441 -35.69 18.35 -0.86
C TYR A 441 -35.37 19.84 -0.66
N GLU A 442 -34.08 20.23 -0.64
CA GLU A 442 -33.70 21.66 -0.57
C GLU A 442 -34.19 22.48 -1.77
N LEU A 443 -34.32 21.85 -2.94
CA LEU A 443 -34.74 22.51 -4.19
C LEU A 443 -36.24 22.40 -4.47
N ASP A 444 -36.86 21.31 -4.01
CA ASP A 444 -38.27 20.96 -4.20
C ASP A 444 -38.80 20.30 -2.91
N PRO A 445 -39.19 21.09 -1.89
CA PRO A 445 -39.56 20.57 -0.58
C PRO A 445 -40.86 19.77 -0.63
N LYS A 446 -40.76 18.45 -0.44
CA LYS A 446 -41.90 17.51 -0.33
C LYS A 446 -41.73 16.58 0.86
N ASP A 447 -42.80 16.31 1.59
CA ASP A 447 -42.78 15.41 2.75
C ASP A 447 -42.36 13.98 2.35
N GLU A 448 -42.73 13.53 1.15
CA GLU A 448 -42.28 12.27 0.56
C GLU A 448 -40.75 12.13 0.57
N TYR A 449 -40.01 13.18 0.18
CA TYR A 449 -38.54 13.16 0.15
C TYR A 449 -37.94 13.15 1.56
N ARG A 450 -38.58 13.86 2.51
CA ARG A 450 -38.17 13.86 3.92
C ARG A 450 -38.37 12.49 4.56
N ASP A 451 -39.53 11.88 4.38
CA ASP A 451 -39.84 10.56 4.92
C ASP A 451 -38.99 9.45 4.30
N PHE A 452 -38.80 9.51 2.98
CA PHE A 452 -37.91 8.59 2.28
C PHE A 452 -36.47 8.72 2.80
N SER A 453 -35.94 9.94 2.91
CA SER A 453 -34.60 10.20 3.48
C SER A 453 -34.47 9.66 4.90
N ARG A 454 -35.49 9.82 5.75
CA ARG A 454 -35.52 9.28 7.11
C ARG A 454 -35.43 7.76 7.13
N LYS A 455 -36.21 7.06 6.30
CA LYS A 455 -36.16 5.58 6.21
C LYS A 455 -34.83 5.08 5.62
N VAL A 456 -34.22 5.81 4.69
CA VAL A 456 -32.88 5.46 4.18
C VAL A 456 -31.81 5.67 5.26
N TYR A 457 -31.87 6.78 6.01
CA TYR A 457 -30.97 7.02 7.14
C TYR A 457 -31.01 5.90 8.20
N GLN A 458 -32.18 5.34 8.50
CA GLN A 458 -32.32 4.22 9.44
C GLN A 458 -31.47 2.99 9.07
N SER A 459 -31.11 2.79 7.80
CA SER A 459 -30.22 1.69 7.38
C SER A 459 -28.84 1.78 8.00
N PHE A 460 -28.38 2.99 8.33
CA PHE A 460 -27.10 3.23 8.98
C PHE A 460 -27.11 2.96 10.49
N LEU A 461 -28.29 2.68 11.08
CA LEU A 461 -28.40 2.39 12.50
C LEU A 461 -28.29 0.90 12.81
N ASN A 462 -28.34 0.03 11.81
CA ASN A 462 -28.51 -1.40 12.01
C ASN A 462 -27.19 -2.16 11.77
N LEU A 463 -26.58 -2.67 12.84
CA LEU A 463 -25.42 -3.58 12.77
C LEU A 463 -25.80 -4.95 12.17
N PRO A 464 -24.84 -5.81 11.81
CA PRO A 464 -25.13 -7.15 11.30
C PRO A 464 -25.95 -7.95 12.30
N HIS A 465 -26.94 -8.71 11.82
CA HIS A 465 -27.83 -9.46 12.69
C HIS A 465 -27.16 -10.77 13.14
N ALA A 466 -27.03 -10.98 14.45
CA ALA A 466 -26.27 -12.10 15.00
C ALA A 466 -26.87 -13.48 14.66
N GLN A 467 -28.20 -13.59 14.60
CA GLN A 467 -28.90 -14.87 14.37
C GLN A 467 -29.43 -15.05 12.94
N ASP A 468 -29.36 -14.01 12.11
CA ASP A 468 -29.92 -14.04 10.74
C ASP A 468 -29.03 -13.24 9.78
N PRO A 469 -27.93 -13.84 9.31
CA PRO A 469 -26.99 -13.18 8.41
C PRO A 469 -27.58 -12.73 7.07
N ALA A 470 -28.79 -13.17 6.72
CA ALA A 470 -29.48 -12.76 5.51
C ALA A 470 -30.13 -11.37 5.62
N GLN A 471 -30.30 -10.84 6.85
CA GLN A 471 -30.83 -9.49 7.03
C GLN A 471 -29.86 -8.44 6.45
N PRO A 472 -30.37 -7.44 5.70
CA PRO A 472 -29.54 -6.41 5.10
C PRO A 472 -28.88 -5.55 6.17
N TRP A 473 -27.59 -5.25 5.99
CA TRP A 473 -26.82 -4.35 6.85
C TRP A 473 -25.77 -3.61 6.01
N VAL A 474 -25.38 -2.42 6.46
CA VAL A 474 -24.40 -1.56 5.76
C VAL A 474 -23.43 -0.85 6.71
N VAL A 475 -23.53 -1.11 8.02
CA VAL A 475 -22.65 -0.54 9.05
C VAL A 475 -22.16 -1.66 9.95
N ASP A 476 -20.89 -1.61 10.33
CA ASP A 476 -20.28 -2.50 11.33
C ASP A 476 -19.26 -1.72 12.18
N ILE A 477 -18.74 -2.36 13.22
CA ILE A 477 -17.65 -1.84 14.04
C ILE A 477 -16.51 -2.86 14.02
N ASP A 478 -15.29 -2.40 13.75
CA ASP A 478 -14.12 -3.27 13.78
C ASP A 478 -13.64 -3.60 15.20
N SER A 479 -12.76 -4.58 15.31
CA SER A 479 -12.21 -5.06 16.58
C SER A 479 -11.36 -4.01 17.32
N GLU A 480 -10.95 -2.94 16.64
CA GLU A 480 -10.30 -1.77 17.23
C GLU A 480 -11.31 -0.67 17.64
N GLY A 481 -12.62 -0.86 17.43
CA GLY A 481 -13.67 0.07 17.83
C GLY A 481 -13.94 1.20 16.83
N TYR A 482 -13.52 1.08 15.58
CA TYR A 482 -13.80 2.05 14.52
C TYR A 482 -15.03 1.65 13.70
N LEU A 483 -15.85 2.64 13.36
CA LEU A 483 -17.11 2.45 12.64
C LEU A 483 -16.86 2.35 11.13
N TRP A 484 -17.32 1.27 10.50
CA TRP A 484 -17.24 1.06 9.06
C TRP A 484 -18.60 1.16 8.38
N LEU A 485 -18.68 1.99 7.35
CA LEU A 485 -19.76 2.03 6.37
C LEU A 485 -19.40 1.12 5.19
N GLU A 486 -20.00 -0.07 5.11
CA GLU A 486 -19.57 -1.15 4.22
C GLU A 486 -20.11 -1.03 2.79
N GLU A 487 -19.23 -0.80 1.81
CA GLU A 487 -19.59 -0.85 0.38
C GLU A 487 -20.07 -2.24 -0.03
N TYR A 488 -19.40 -3.28 0.51
CA TYR A 488 -19.69 -4.69 0.26
C TYR A 488 -19.80 -5.44 1.58
N PRO A 489 -20.99 -5.50 2.19
CA PRO A 489 -21.25 -6.37 3.33
C PRO A 489 -21.26 -7.83 2.86
N TYR A 490 -20.24 -8.62 3.21
CA TYR A 490 -20.28 -10.09 3.00
C TYR A 490 -20.86 -10.80 4.22
N PRO A 491 -21.35 -12.05 4.05
CA PRO A 491 -21.61 -12.91 5.19
C PRO A 491 -20.35 -13.02 6.06
N GLY A 492 -20.48 -12.74 7.34
CA GLY A 492 -19.34 -12.74 8.26
C GLY A 492 -18.66 -11.37 8.38
N GLN A 493 -17.95 -10.89 7.36
CA GLN A 493 -17.04 -9.74 7.43
C GLN A 493 -17.21 -8.77 6.24
N GLY A 494 -17.32 -7.48 6.52
CA GLY A 494 -17.32 -6.45 5.48
C GLY A 494 -15.95 -6.30 4.81
N LYS A 495 -15.92 -5.80 3.56
CA LYS A 495 -14.65 -5.62 2.82
C LYS A 495 -13.83 -4.41 3.29
N CYS A 496 -14.45 -3.45 3.97
CA CYS A 496 -13.84 -2.19 4.42
C CYS A 496 -13.24 -1.40 3.23
N VAL A 497 -14.07 -1.18 2.20
CA VAL A 497 -13.68 -0.44 1.00
C VAL A 497 -13.65 1.06 1.28
N ILE A 498 -12.54 1.71 0.94
CA ILE A 498 -12.25 3.09 1.32
C ILE A 498 -13.17 4.09 0.62
N ASN A 499 -13.35 3.95 -0.69
CA ASN A 499 -14.14 4.93 -1.44
C ASN A 499 -15.62 4.87 -1.06
N GLY A 500 -16.21 3.68 -0.98
CA GLY A 500 -17.62 3.54 -0.61
C GLY A 500 -17.90 4.03 0.80
N HIS A 501 -16.95 3.82 1.71
CA HIS A 501 -17.01 4.35 3.07
C HIS A 501 -17.16 5.88 3.09
N LEU A 502 -16.30 6.63 2.40
CA LEU A 502 -16.40 8.10 2.37
C LEU A 502 -17.64 8.61 1.61
N PHE A 503 -18.03 7.95 0.52
CA PHE A 503 -19.28 8.31 -0.17
C PHE A 503 -20.50 8.12 0.74
N ALA A 504 -20.50 7.07 1.56
CA ALA A 504 -21.55 6.83 2.54
C ALA A 504 -21.55 7.91 3.65
N ALA A 505 -20.38 8.28 4.16
CA ALA A 505 -20.22 9.34 5.15
C ALA A 505 -20.75 10.69 4.66
N TRP A 506 -20.52 11.03 3.38
CA TRP A 506 -21.07 12.24 2.78
C TRP A 506 -22.61 12.23 2.72
N GLY A 507 -23.23 11.06 2.57
CA GLY A 507 -24.68 10.88 2.66
C GLY A 507 -25.23 11.24 4.04
N LEU A 508 -24.58 10.74 5.09
CA LEU A 508 -24.93 11.09 6.47
C LEU A 508 -24.73 12.58 6.77
N TYR A 509 -23.63 13.16 6.26
CA TYR A 509 -23.38 14.60 6.33
C TYR A 509 -24.49 15.41 5.64
N ASP A 510 -24.88 15.06 4.41
CA ASP A 510 -25.94 15.77 3.69
C ASP A 510 -27.28 15.66 4.41
N TYR A 511 -27.59 14.49 4.99
CA TYR A 511 -28.80 14.30 5.77
C TYR A 511 -28.82 15.20 7.02
N TRP A 512 -27.74 15.23 7.80
CA TRP A 512 -27.62 16.15 8.94
C TRP A 512 -27.68 17.61 8.50
N ARG A 513 -26.99 17.97 7.41
CA ARG A 513 -26.94 19.34 6.89
C ARG A 513 -28.33 19.87 6.58
N VAL A 514 -29.19 19.02 6.00
CA VAL A 514 -30.55 19.38 5.56
C VAL A 514 -31.60 19.24 6.67
N PHE A 515 -31.53 18.18 7.48
CA PHE A 515 -32.60 17.83 8.43
C PHE A 515 -32.23 18.02 9.91
N GLY A 516 -30.96 18.23 10.24
CA GLY A 516 -30.50 18.51 11.61
C GLY A 516 -30.43 17.30 12.56
N THR A 517 -30.38 16.08 12.03
CA THR A 517 -30.29 14.85 12.86
C THR A 517 -28.86 14.66 13.40
N GLU A 518 -28.62 15.00 14.67
CA GLU A 518 -27.28 14.96 15.29
C GLU A 518 -26.64 13.57 15.32
N ASP A 519 -27.43 12.50 15.42
CA ASP A 519 -26.93 11.13 15.32
C ASP A 519 -26.33 10.85 13.93
N ALA A 520 -26.86 11.46 12.87
CA ALA A 520 -26.28 11.32 11.54
C ALA A 520 -24.90 12.00 11.44
N LEU A 521 -24.73 13.18 12.06
CA LEU A 521 -23.43 13.83 12.17
C LEU A 521 -22.45 12.98 12.99
N THR A 522 -22.92 12.39 14.09
CA THR A 522 -22.12 11.49 14.94
C THR A 522 -21.55 10.32 14.14
N LEU A 523 -22.38 9.65 13.33
CA LEU A 523 -21.94 8.55 12.48
C LEU A 523 -21.02 9.03 11.35
N ALA A 524 -21.31 10.18 10.75
CA ALA A 524 -20.48 10.76 9.70
C ALA A 524 -19.07 11.12 10.22
N ASN A 525 -18.98 11.73 11.40
CA ASN A 525 -17.70 12.07 12.03
C ASN A 525 -16.92 10.83 12.49
N ALA A 526 -17.61 9.80 13.01
CA ALA A 526 -16.98 8.51 13.30
C ALA A 526 -16.38 7.87 12.05
N ALA A 527 -17.09 7.92 10.92
CA ALA A 527 -16.55 7.47 9.64
C ALA A 527 -15.30 8.27 9.20
N LEU A 528 -15.25 9.59 9.46
CA LEU A 528 -14.01 10.36 9.22
C LEU A 528 -12.85 9.87 10.08
N GLU A 529 -13.09 9.57 11.36
CA GLU A 529 -12.06 9.06 12.25
C GLU A 529 -11.53 7.69 11.80
N THR A 530 -12.44 6.76 11.45
CA THR A 530 -12.09 5.48 10.82
C THR A 530 -11.22 5.69 9.58
N PHE A 531 -11.64 6.59 8.69
CA PHE A 531 -10.86 6.88 7.49
C PHE A 531 -9.46 7.43 7.83
N LYS A 532 -9.33 8.37 8.78
CA LYS A 532 -8.04 8.94 9.20
C LYS A 532 -7.09 7.88 9.74
N LYS A 533 -7.60 6.90 10.50
CA LYS A 533 -6.85 5.74 11.01
C LYS A 533 -6.35 4.85 9.86
N TYR A 534 -7.24 4.45 8.95
CA TYR A 534 -6.95 3.40 7.97
C TYR A 534 -6.36 3.89 6.64
N ILE A 535 -6.45 5.18 6.31
CA ILE A 535 -5.85 5.72 5.08
C ILE A 535 -4.31 5.54 5.05
N TRP A 536 -3.66 5.51 6.21
CA TRP A 536 -2.24 5.18 6.32
C TRP A 536 -1.94 3.73 5.93
N GLN A 537 -2.83 2.80 6.27
CA GLN A 537 -2.72 1.41 5.86
C GLN A 537 -3.04 1.24 4.36
N SER A 538 -3.87 2.08 3.78
CA SER A 538 -4.11 2.01 2.33
C SER A 538 -2.92 2.45 1.51
N ARG A 539 -2.15 3.42 2.01
CA ARG A 539 -1.03 4.00 1.27
C ARG A 539 -0.02 2.93 0.86
N ASN A 540 0.42 3.00 -0.40
CA ASN A 540 1.51 2.19 -0.91
C ASN A 540 2.56 3.16 -1.46
N PRO A 541 3.56 3.57 -0.67
CA PRO A 541 4.50 4.60 -1.08
C PRO A 541 5.12 4.32 -2.45
N GLY A 542 5.06 5.30 -3.36
CA GLY A 542 5.53 5.13 -4.75
C GLY A 542 4.63 4.25 -5.65
N TRP A 543 3.44 3.88 -5.19
CA TRP A 543 2.45 3.12 -5.97
C TRP A 543 1.00 3.54 -5.66
N SER A 544 0.02 2.99 -6.37
CA SER A 544 -1.39 3.27 -6.10
C SER A 544 -1.79 2.77 -4.70
N SER A 545 -2.55 3.56 -3.96
CA SER A 545 -3.21 3.13 -2.71
C SER A 545 -4.06 1.88 -2.90
N HIS A 546 -4.17 1.07 -1.85
CA HIS A 546 -5.07 -0.07 -1.80
C HIS A 546 -6.53 0.37 -1.79
N TYR A 547 -7.38 -0.45 -2.37
CA TYR A 547 -8.82 -0.25 -2.52
C TYR A 547 -9.60 -0.53 -1.22
N ASP A 548 -9.14 -1.51 -0.45
CA ASP A 548 -9.82 -2.05 0.72
C ASP A 548 -8.83 -2.45 1.82
N MET A 549 -9.30 -2.57 3.07
CA MET A 549 -8.47 -2.85 4.25
C MET A 549 -8.50 -4.31 4.71
N THR A 550 -9.02 -5.23 3.89
CA THR A 550 -9.09 -6.66 4.24
C THR A 550 -8.17 -7.51 3.35
N GLU A 551 -8.27 -7.34 2.03
CA GLU A 551 -7.48 -8.05 1.02
C GLU A 551 -6.40 -7.15 0.39
N PHE A 552 -6.43 -5.84 0.67
CA PHE A 552 -5.49 -4.85 0.12
C PHE A 552 -5.39 -4.95 -1.41
N PHE A 553 -6.54 -4.92 -2.12
CA PHE A 553 -6.49 -4.96 -3.58
C PHE A 553 -5.94 -3.67 -4.19
N LEU A 554 -5.16 -3.82 -5.25
CA LEU A 554 -4.65 -2.71 -6.06
C LEU A 554 -5.53 -2.52 -7.29
N ILE A 555 -6.42 -1.53 -7.23
CA ILE A 555 -7.25 -1.13 -8.37
C ILE A 555 -6.86 0.31 -8.76
N ARG A 556 -5.90 0.44 -9.69
CA ARG A 556 -5.18 1.70 -9.99
C ARG A 556 -6.10 2.91 -10.23
N ASN A 557 -7.24 2.70 -10.89
CA ASN A 557 -8.18 3.78 -11.21
C ASN A 557 -8.83 4.42 -9.96
N TYR A 558 -8.94 3.70 -8.84
CA TYR A 558 -9.51 4.24 -7.60
C TYR A 558 -8.56 5.14 -6.83
N HIS A 559 -7.27 5.10 -7.12
CA HIS A 559 -6.31 5.98 -6.46
C HIS A 559 -6.66 7.46 -6.65
N GLN A 560 -7.03 7.86 -7.87
CA GLN A 560 -7.50 9.22 -8.15
C GLN A 560 -8.81 9.54 -7.43
N THR A 561 -9.69 8.55 -7.29
CA THR A 561 -10.92 8.68 -6.51
C THR A 561 -10.60 8.97 -5.05
N HIS A 562 -9.64 8.26 -4.43
CA HIS A 562 -9.22 8.52 -3.05
C HIS A 562 -8.67 9.94 -2.88
N ILE A 563 -7.82 10.41 -3.81
CA ILE A 563 -7.30 11.79 -3.81
C ILE A 563 -8.45 12.80 -3.87
N SER A 564 -9.38 12.63 -4.82
CA SER A 564 -10.53 13.53 -4.94
C SER A 564 -11.45 13.52 -3.72
N GLN A 565 -11.62 12.36 -3.07
CA GLN A 565 -12.40 12.23 -1.85
C GLN A 565 -11.73 12.91 -0.65
N LEU A 566 -10.42 12.82 -0.54
CA LEU A 566 -9.63 13.55 0.47
C LEU A 566 -9.80 15.07 0.30
N GLU A 567 -9.61 15.58 -0.92
CA GLU A 567 -9.77 17.01 -1.22
C GLU A 567 -11.21 17.50 -0.97
N THR A 568 -12.19 16.70 -1.38
CA THR A 568 -13.61 17.02 -1.13
C THR A 568 -13.89 17.03 0.37
N THR A 569 -13.36 16.06 1.12
CA THR A 569 -13.54 16.01 2.58
C THR A 569 -12.85 17.19 3.28
N TYR A 570 -11.70 17.66 2.77
CA TYR A 570 -11.11 18.93 3.21
C TYR A 570 -12.05 20.12 2.95
N ASN A 571 -12.75 20.17 1.81
CA ASN A 571 -13.73 21.22 1.58
C ASN A 571 -14.84 21.20 2.64
N LEU A 572 -15.32 20.01 3.01
CA LEU A 572 -16.43 19.81 3.96
C LEU A 572 -16.07 19.92 5.45
N THR A 573 -14.78 19.89 5.80
CA THR A 573 -14.31 19.86 7.20
C THR A 573 -13.34 21.00 7.52
N GLY A 574 -12.51 21.40 6.56
CA GLY A 574 -11.36 22.28 6.77
C GLY A 574 -10.18 21.65 7.49
N ASP A 575 -10.19 20.34 7.74
CA ASP A 575 -9.09 19.65 8.41
C ASP A 575 -7.91 19.45 7.43
N PRO A 576 -6.74 20.07 7.67
CA PRO A 576 -5.59 19.98 6.78
C PRO A 576 -5.02 18.57 6.64
N PHE A 577 -5.37 17.63 7.54
CA PHE A 577 -5.01 16.22 7.43
C PHE A 577 -5.37 15.65 6.05
N PHE A 578 -6.60 15.89 5.59
CA PHE A 578 -7.06 15.31 4.33
C PHE A 578 -6.29 15.87 3.13
N LEU A 579 -5.96 17.17 3.17
CA LEU A 579 -5.18 17.81 2.12
C LEU A 579 -3.75 17.26 2.06
N ALA A 580 -3.09 17.14 3.22
CA ALA A 580 -1.74 16.57 3.32
C ALA A 580 -1.71 15.11 2.83
N MET A 581 -2.73 14.32 3.17
CA MET A 581 -2.84 12.94 2.72
C MET A 581 -3.10 12.85 1.20
N ALA A 582 -3.89 13.75 0.63
CA ALA A 582 -4.10 13.82 -0.81
C ALA A 582 -2.79 14.07 -1.56
N ASP A 583 -1.95 14.97 -1.05
CA ASP A 583 -0.65 15.29 -1.64
C ASP A 583 0.34 14.13 -1.54
N LEU A 584 0.31 13.36 -0.43
CA LEU A 584 1.11 12.14 -0.30
C LEU A 584 0.72 11.09 -1.33
N LEU A 585 -0.58 10.81 -1.48
CA LEU A 585 -1.07 9.85 -2.46
C LEU A 585 -0.73 10.28 -3.89
N GLU A 586 -0.94 11.56 -4.22
CA GLU A 586 -0.63 12.10 -5.53
C GLU A 586 0.87 11.99 -5.90
N ASN A 587 1.76 12.08 -4.92
CA ASN A 587 3.19 11.85 -5.12
C ASN A 587 3.52 10.36 -5.32
N ASP A 588 2.71 9.44 -4.81
CA ASP A 588 2.94 8.01 -4.92
C ASP A 588 2.60 7.47 -6.32
N PHE A 589 1.53 7.95 -6.96
CA PHE A 589 1.08 7.41 -8.25
C PHE A 589 0.49 8.50 -9.17
N PRO A 590 0.84 8.50 -10.48
CA PRO A 590 0.32 9.50 -11.41
C PRO A 590 -1.19 9.32 -11.61
N SER A 591 -1.89 10.42 -11.90
CA SER A 591 -3.25 10.38 -12.43
C SER A 591 -3.33 9.41 -13.61
N TYR A 592 -4.28 8.48 -13.60
CA TYR A 592 -4.51 7.58 -14.72
C TYR A 592 -5.21 8.36 -15.86
N GLN A 593 -4.46 8.75 -16.88
CA GLN A 593 -4.98 9.51 -18.02
C GLN A 593 -5.30 8.58 -19.19
N ARG A 594 -6.42 8.83 -19.87
CA ARG A 594 -6.92 8.00 -20.99
C ARG A 594 -6.79 8.65 -22.37
N ASN A 595 -6.27 9.87 -22.42
CA ASN A 595 -5.90 10.56 -23.64
C ASN A 595 -4.93 11.70 -23.33
N GLY A 596 -4.27 12.22 -24.36
CA GLY A 596 -3.49 13.45 -24.31
C GLY A 596 -2.51 13.53 -25.48
N SER A 597 -1.80 14.66 -25.58
CA SER A 597 -0.74 14.83 -26.57
C SER A 597 0.60 14.40 -25.97
N LEU A 598 1.40 13.68 -26.74
CA LEU A 598 2.76 13.24 -26.44
C LEU A 598 3.74 14.05 -27.29
N TYR A 599 4.79 14.55 -26.68
CA TYR A 599 5.97 15.07 -27.36
C TYR A 599 7.08 14.03 -27.32
N LEU A 600 7.73 13.79 -28.46
CA LEU A 600 8.97 13.01 -28.58
C LEU A 600 10.04 13.92 -29.21
N ALA A 601 11.15 14.12 -28.52
CA ALA A 601 12.31 14.84 -29.04
C ALA A 601 12.96 14.08 -30.21
N ALA A 602 13.72 14.78 -31.05
CA ALA A 602 14.58 14.14 -32.03
C ALA A 602 15.62 13.22 -31.35
N GLY A 603 16.07 12.19 -32.06
CA GLY A 603 17.02 11.19 -31.58
C GLY A 603 16.40 9.81 -31.34
N THR A 604 17.19 8.91 -30.75
CA THR A 604 16.77 7.54 -30.45
C THR A 604 15.86 7.46 -29.23
N HIS A 605 14.77 6.69 -29.35
CA HIS A 605 13.87 6.30 -28.25
C HIS A 605 13.71 4.79 -28.17
N ASN A 606 13.64 4.25 -26.96
CA ASN A 606 13.28 2.85 -26.75
C ASN A 606 11.77 2.75 -26.55
N LEU A 607 11.12 2.02 -27.44
CA LEU A 607 9.70 1.75 -27.40
C LEU A 607 9.45 0.32 -26.97
N PHE A 608 8.36 0.09 -26.25
CA PHE A 608 8.03 -1.23 -25.70
C PHE A 608 6.59 -1.65 -26.01
N LYS A 609 6.30 -2.94 -26.04
CA LYS A 609 4.93 -3.44 -25.87
C LYS A 609 4.70 -3.85 -24.42
N ALA A 610 3.43 -3.89 -24.04
CA ALA A 610 2.99 -4.42 -22.76
C ALA A 610 1.97 -5.54 -22.96
N ASP A 611 1.78 -6.35 -21.93
CA ASP A 611 0.80 -7.44 -21.89
C ASP A 611 -0.66 -6.97 -21.95
N ASN A 612 -0.94 -5.74 -21.54
CA ASN A 612 -2.27 -5.13 -21.58
C ASN A 612 -2.18 -3.66 -22.00
N ILE A 613 -3.06 -3.25 -22.91
CA ILE A 613 -3.06 -1.89 -23.48
C ILE A 613 -3.69 -0.82 -22.58
N ALA A 614 -4.52 -1.21 -21.61
CA ALA A 614 -5.16 -0.30 -20.67
C ALA A 614 -4.41 -0.32 -19.33
N VAL A 615 -4.30 -1.49 -18.71
CA VAL A 615 -3.69 -1.67 -17.39
C VAL A 615 -2.47 -2.59 -17.52
N PRO A 616 -1.34 -2.08 -18.06
CA PRO A 616 -0.15 -2.89 -18.30
C PRO A 616 0.44 -3.41 -17.00
N THR A 617 0.76 -4.71 -16.93
CA THR A 617 1.49 -5.30 -15.80
C THR A 617 2.96 -5.49 -16.13
N LYS A 618 3.30 -5.85 -17.37
CA LYS A 618 4.68 -6.12 -17.77
C LYS A 618 4.99 -5.65 -19.18
N LEU A 619 6.26 -5.31 -19.41
CA LEU A 619 6.80 -5.08 -20.74
C LEU A 619 7.12 -6.43 -21.41
N THR A 620 6.79 -6.58 -22.68
CA THR A 620 6.87 -7.87 -23.40
C THR A 620 7.81 -7.85 -24.59
N GLU A 621 7.92 -6.72 -25.28
CA GLU A 621 8.78 -6.53 -26.44
C GLU A 621 9.44 -5.15 -26.35
N SER A 622 10.61 -4.99 -26.95
CA SER A 622 11.30 -3.69 -27.05
C SER A 622 11.89 -3.49 -28.44
N LYS A 623 11.90 -2.24 -28.92
CA LYS A 623 12.65 -1.82 -30.10
C LYS A 623 13.20 -0.41 -29.92
N SER A 624 14.31 -0.09 -30.57
CA SER A 624 14.83 1.28 -30.65
C SER A 624 14.35 1.93 -31.94
N VAL A 625 13.89 3.17 -31.85
CA VAL A 625 13.39 3.96 -32.99
C VAL A 625 14.10 5.30 -33.02
N GLU A 626 14.59 5.69 -34.19
CA GLU A 626 15.19 7.01 -34.43
C GLU A 626 14.14 7.98 -34.97
N PHE A 627 14.07 9.20 -34.41
CA PHE A 627 13.27 10.29 -34.97
C PHE A 627 14.17 11.43 -35.44
N ASP A 628 14.15 11.71 -36.75
CA ASP A 628 14.99 12.77 -37.37
C ASP A 628 14.67 14.18 -36.86
N ALA A 629 13.45 14.39 -36.37
CA ALA A 629 12.97 15.64 -35.81
C ALA A 629 12.04 15.36 -34.62
N ALA A 630 11.82 16.38 -33.78
CA ALA A 630 10.84 16.26 -32.71
C ALA A 630 9.43 16.08 -33.29
N VAL A 631 8.67 15.14 -32.75
CA VAL A 631 7.32 14.82 -33.21
C VAL A 631 6.29 14.96 -32.10
N ALA A 632 5.11 15.43 -32.46
CA ALA A 632 3.93 15.35 -31.62
C ALA A 632 3.09 14.15 -32.05
N ARG A 633 2.58 13.42 -31.05
CA ARG A 633 1.65 12.29 -31.22
C ARG A 633 0.52 12.41 -30.20
N SER A 634 -0.45 11.50 -30.29
CA SER A 634 -1.41 11.25 -29.23
C SER A 634 -0.99 10.03 -28.39
N PHE A 635 -1.29 10.07 -27.09
CA PHE A 635 -1.22 8.90 -26.23
C PHE A 635 -2.61 8.54 -25.70
N ALA A 636 -2.88 7.25 -25.49
CA ALA A 636 -4.15 6.74 -24.98
C ALA A 636 -4.08 6.33 -23.50
N VAL A 637 -2.89 6.13 -22.94
CA VAL A 637 -2.74 5.82 -21.51
C VAL A 637 -1.47 6.48 -20.98
N ARG A 638 -1.54 7.09 -19.80
CA ARG A 638 -0.37 7.47 -18.98
C ARG A 638 -0.49 6.83 -17.61
N THR A 639 0.44 5.94 -17.25
CA THR A 639 0.37 5.17 -15.99
C THR A 639 1.74 4.57 -15.63
N LYS A 640 1.86 3.92 -14.47
CA LYS A 640 3.02 3.05 -14.15
C LYS A 640 2.74 1.61 -14.59
N ILE A 641 3.80 0.88 -14.91
CA ILE A 641 3.75 -0.54 -15.31
C ILE A 641 4.27 -1.38 -14.13
N GLU A 642 3.58 -2.45 -13.76
CA GLU A 642 3.90 -3.19 -12.54
C GLU A 642 5.32 -3.74 -12.51
N THR A 643 5.90 -4.17 -13.64
CA THR A 643 7.27 -4.69 -13.63
C THR A 643 8.33 -3.71 -14.11
N ALA A 644 7.99 -2.43 -14.31
CA ALA A 644 8.92 -1.45 -14.88
C ALA A 644 8.85 -0.10 -14.15
N GLU A 645 10.03 0.49 -13.92
CA GLU A 645 10.15 1.76 -13.23
C GLU A 645 9.61 2.93 -14.07
N GLY A 646 9.23 4.01 -13.38
CA GLY A 646 8.83 5.26 -14.01
C GLY A 646 7.39 5.29 -14.48
N ILE A 647 7.04 6.37 -15.18
CA ILE A 647 5.73 6.61 -15.78
C ILE A 647 5.85 6.33 -17.27
N TRP A 648 4.82 5.75 -17.87
CA TRP A 648 4.82 5.28 -19.24
C TRP A 648 3.62 5.83 -20.00
N LEU A 649 3.82 6.16 -21.28
CA LEU A 649 2.77 6.64 -22.18
C LEU A 649 2.58 5.66 -23.34
N ARG A 650 1.34 5.21 -23.58
CA ARG A 650 0.99 4.40 -24.76
C ARG A 650 0.64 5.28 -25.94
N ILE A 651 1.44 5.23 -26.99
CA ILE A 651 1.19 5.91 -28.26
C ILE A 651 -0.11 5.35 -28.87
N SER A 652 -1.00 6.23 -29.32
CA SER A 652 -2.34 5.85 -29.80
C SER A 652 -2.57 6.09 -31.28
N GLU A 653 -1.52 6.44 -32.02
CA GLU A 653 -1.63 6.77 -33.44
C GLU A 653 -0.31 6.56 -34.19
N GLY A 654 -0.39 6.47 -35.51
CA GLY A 654 0.75 6.34 -36.41
C GLY A 654 1.42 4.96 -36.37
N GLU A 655 2.61 4.87 -36.95
CA GLU A 655 3.36 3.61 -37.12
C GLU A 655 3.72 2.90 -35.78
N HIS A 656 3.62 3.61 -34.66
CA HIS A 656 3.97 3.08 -33.34
C HIS A 656 2.76 3.04 -32.41
N GLU A 657 1.55 2.99 -32.96
CA GLU A 657 0.34 2.72 -32.18
C GLU A 657 0.52 1.47 -31.29
N ASN A 658 0.04 1.56 -30.04
CA ASN A 658 0.16 0.55 -28.98
C ASN A 658 1.58 0.30 -28.43
N TRP A 659 2.59 1.02 -28.92
CA TRP A 659 3.89 1.04 -28.28
C TRP A 659 3.92 2.05 -27.12
N TRP A 660 4.68 1.71 -26.10
CA TRP A 660 4.87 2.48 -24.88
C TRP A 660 6.23 3.14 -24.90
N VAL A 661 6.29 4.38 -24.43
CA VAL A 661 7.51 5.13 -24.19
C VAL A 661 7.56 5.55 -22.73
N ARG A 662 8.75 5.51 -22.12
CA ARG A 662 8.94 6.01 -20.75
C ARG A 662 8.85 7.54 -20.76
N GLU A 663 8.17 8.10 -19.77
CA GLU A 663 8.13 9.53 -19.54
C GLU A 663 9.49 10.02 -19.02
N GLU A 664 10.11 10.91 -19.79
CA GLU A 664 11.42 11.48 -19.54
C GLU A 664 11.38 12.97 -19.87
N ALA A 665 11.72 13.80 -18.87
CA ALA A 665 11.69 15.25 -19.00
C ALA A 665 12.56 15.72 -20.18
N GLY A 666 11.98 16.53 -21.06
CA GLY A 666 12.65 17.04 -22.26
C GLY A 666 12.83 16.03 -23.40
N ARG A 667 12.61 14.73 -23.18
CA ARG A 667 12.72 13.69 -24.22
C ARG A 667 11.38 13.14 -24.68
N ALA A 668 10.58 12.61 -23.77
CA ALA A 668 9.30 11.99 -24.06
C ALA A 668 8.31 12.36 -22.95
N PHE A 669 7.35 13.24 -23.19
CA PHE A 669 6.49 13.76 -22.13
C PHE A 669 5.10 14.18 -22.61
N PRO A 670 4.10 14.25 -21.71
CA PRO A 670 2.80 14.82 -22.05
C PRO A 670 2.92 16.29 -22.44
N ARG A 671 2.57 16.60 -23.69
CA ARG A 671 2.54 17.95 -24.26
C ARG A 671 1.21 18.64 -23.90
N LEU A 672 1.23 19.97 -23.95
CA LEU A 672 0.10 20.85 -23.66
C LEU A 672 -0.19 20.90 -22.15
N CYS A 673 -1.41 21.31 -21.78
CA CYS A 673 -1.90 21.28 -20.42
C CYS A 673 -2.61 19.95 -20.17
N LEU A 674 -2.09 19.15 -19.24
CA LEU A 674 -2.69 17.91 -18.78
C LEU A 674 -3.03 18.03 -17.29
N ASP A 675 -4.01 17.24 -16.85
CA ASP A 675 -4.37 17.08 -15.43
C ASP A 675 -4.60 18.41 -14.69
N LYS A 676 -5.34 19.31 -15.36
CA LYS A 676 -5.73 20.59 -14.76
C LYS A 676 -6.79 20.33 -13.69
N HIS A 677 -6.40 20.54 -12.45
CA HIS A 677 -7.24 20.39 -11.28
C HIS A 677 -7.53 21.76 -10.67
N HIS A 678 -8.80 22.06 -10.41
CA HIS A 678 -9.24 23.29 -9.76
C HIS A 678 -9.53 23.04 -8.27
N TYR A 679 -9.07 23.93 -7.40
CA TYR A 679 -9.28 23.87 -5.96
C TYR A 679 -10.47 24.76 -5.55
N PRO A 680 -11.66 24.20 -5.25
CA PRO A 680 -12.82 25.00 -4.84
C PRO A 680 -12.52 25.82 -3.58
N ARG A 681 -11.85 25.18 -2.62
CA ARG A 681 -11.19 25.86 -1.50
C ARG A 681 -9.74 26.14 -1.87
N ARG A 682 -9.39 27.42 -1.98
CA ARG A 682 -8.02 27.86 -2.32
C ARG A 682 -7.01 27.22 -1.35
N ARG A 683 -5.94 26.65 -1.90
CA ARG A 683 -4.84 26.10 -1.10
C ARG A 683 -3.89 27.22 -0.67
N ARG A 684 -3.32 27.09 0.52
CA ARG A 684 -2.33 28.02 1.07
C ARG A 684 -0.95 27.36 0.97
N LEU A 685 0.02 28.05 0.39
CA LEU A 685 1.41 27.60 0.28
C LEU A 685 2.30 28.58 1.04
N THR A 686 3.28 28.06 1.76
CA THR A 686 4.31 28.87 2.42
C THR A 686 5.51 28.94 1.51
N VAL A 687 5.94 30.15 1.16
CA VAL A 687 7.14 30.38 0.35
C VAL A 687 8.21 31.03 1.21
N GLY A 688 9.47 30.59 1.05
CA GLY A 688 10.63 31.18 1.72
C GLY A 688 11.06 32.51 1.11
N PRO A 689 11.95 33.26 1.79
CA PRO A 689 12.52 34.47 1.23
C PRO A 689 13.31 34.15 -0.05
N GLY A 690 13.20 35.02 -1.04
CA GLY A 690 13.85 34.85 -2.34
C GLY A 690 12.95 35.26 -3.50
N SER A 691 13.30 34.76 -4.69
CA SER A 691 12.68 35.18 -5.93
C SER A 691 11.83 34.07 -6.54
N LEU A 692 10.52 34.28 -6.60
CA LEU A 692 9.58 33.35 -7.21
C LEU A 692 9.31 33.75 -8.67
N MET A 693 9.63 32.86 -9.60
CA MET A 693 9.31 33.07 -11.02
C MET A 693 7.87 32.62 -11.29
N HIS A 694 7.08 33.49 -11.92
CA HIS A 694 5.76 33.14 -12.39
C HIS A 694 5.60 33.41 -13.89
N HIS A 695 4.74 32.64 -14.52
CA HIS A 695 4.65 32.49 -15.98
C HIS A 695 3.21 32.60 -16.46
N GLY A 696 3.02 33.15 -17.66
CA GLY A 696 1.86 32.86 -18.50
C GLY A 696 2.17 31.68 -19.41
N PHE A 697 1.16 31.15 -20.09
CA PHE A 697 1.33 30.09 -21.08
C PHE A 697 0.72 30.48 -22.42
N ASN A 698 1.45 30.23 -23.51
CA ASN A 698 0.90 30.40 -24.86
C ASN A 698 0.04 29.20 -25.28
N GLN A 699 -0.52 29.23 -26.49
CA GLN A 699 -1.36 28.15 -27.03
C GLN A 699 -0.64 26.77 -27.15
N TRP A 700 0.69 26.75 -27.05
CA TRP A 700 1.52 25.54 -27.09
C TRP A 700 1.97 25.08 -25.71
N ALA A 701 1.39 25.63 -24.64
CA ALA A 701 1.77 25.36 -23.25
C ALA A 701 3.24 25.70 -22.92
N SER A 702 3.88 26.54 -23.72
CA SER A 702 5.22 27.04 -23.41
C SER A 702 5.12 28.23 -22.44
N PRO A 703 5.97 28.30 -21.40
CA PRO A 703 6.03 29.45 -20.51
C PRO A 703 6.38 30.72 -21.30
N VAL A 704 5.62 31.79 -21.09
CA VAL A 704 5.82 33.13 -21.67
C VAL A 704 5.58 34.20 -20.62
N ASP A 705 5.91 35.46 -20.93
CA ASP A 705 5.69 36.61 -20.02
C ASP A 705 6.23 36.32 -18.61
N ILE A 706 7.49 35.91 -18.53
CA ILE A 706 8.11 35.46 -17.29
C ILE A 706 8.36 36.69 -16.41
N GLN A 707 7.78 36.68 -15.20
CA GLN A 707 7.93 37.78 -14.26
C GLN A 707 8.44 37.24 -12.92
N LYS A 708 9.07 38.14 -12.17
CA LYS A 708 9.73 37.86 -10.92
C LYS A 708 8.94 38.48 -9.79
N LEU A 709 8.62 37.69 -8.78
CA LEU A 709 8.02 38.13 -7.53
C LEU A 709 9.06 37.99 -6.42
N GLU A 710 9.47 39.11 -5.82
CA GLU A 710 10.37 39.09 -4.66
C GLU A 710 9.57 38.84 -3.38
N VAL A 711 10.02 37.86 -2.62
CA VAL A 711 9.48 37.48 -1.32
C VAL A 711 10.54 37.85 -0.28
N ALA A 712 10.31 38.93 0.47
CA ALA A 712 11.30 39.46 1.41
C ALA A 712 11.49 38.56 2.65
N ASP A 713 10.39 37.99 3.14
CA ASP A 713 10.30 37.09 4.30
C ASP A 713 9.31 35.97 3.97
N HIS A 714 9.22 34.95 4.84
CA HIS A 714 8.22 33.89 4.68
C HIS A 714 6.82 34.46 4.44
N ALA A 715 6.23 34.10 3.29
CA ALA A 715 4.91 34.57 2.89
C ALA A 715 3.97 33.40 2.64
N VAL A 716 2.67 33.61 2.91
CA VAL A 716 1.63 32.66 2.57
C VAL A 716 0.90 33.15 1.33
N ILE A 717 1.08 32.43 0.22
CA ILE A 717 0.35 32.68 -1.03
C ILE A 717 -0.83 31.72 -1.13
N THR A 718 -1.79 32.04 -2.00
CA THR A 718 -2.89 31.12 -2.30
C THR A 718 -2.93 30.74 -3.75
N VAL A 719 -3.28 29.48 -4.01
CA VAL A 719 -3.39 28.91 -5.36
C VAL A 719 -4.79 28.36 -5.60
N LYS A 720 -5.28 28.51 -6.82
CA LYS A 720 -6.64 28.11 -7.22
C LYS A 720 -6.68 26.88 -8.13
N SER A 721 -5.55 26.52 -8.74
CA SER A 721 -5.47 25.35 -9.62
C SER A 721 -4.08 24.75 -9.59
N LYS A 722 -3.96 23.52 -10.09
CA LYS A 722 -2.71 22.86 -10.45
C LYS A 722 -2.86 22.23 -11.83
N ALA A 723 -1.77 22.18 -12.61
CA ALA A 723 -1.76 21.49 -13.90
C ALA A 723 -0.35 21.08 -14.32
N LEU A 724 -0.26 20.06 -15.17
CA LEU A 724 0.96 19.60 -15.80
C LEU A 724 1.09 20.30 -17.16
N TRP A 725 2.01 21.26 -17.26
CA TRP A 725 2.30 21.99 -18.50
C TRP A 725 3.58 21.45 -19.14
N ASN A 726 3.47 20.82 -20.31
CA ASN A 726 4.59 20.22 -21.05
C ASN A 726 5.50 19.35 -20.14
N GLY A 727 4.88 18.44 -19.37
CA GLY A 727 5.58 17.51 -18.47
C GLY A 727 6.05 18.12 -17.14
N VAL A 728 5.76 19.39 -16.84
CA VAL A 728 6.20 20.07 -15.60
C VAL A 728 4.98 20.55 -14.80
N TRP A 729 4.99 20.33 -13.49
CA TRP A 729 3.88 20.71 -12.61
C TRP A 729 3.93 22.19 -12.22
N TYR A 730 2.78 22.87 -12.33
CA TYR A 730 2.60 24.25 -11.90
C TYR A 730 1.36 24.45 -11.05
N TYR A 731 1.41 25.45 -10.16
CA TYR A 731 0.25 25.99 -9.46
C TYR A 731 -0.19 27.32 -10.07
N GLU A 732 -1.50 27.52 -10.20
CA GLU A 732 -2.08 28.80 -10.63
C GLU A 732 -2.29 29.71 -9.41
N LEU A 733 -1.69 30.89 -9.44
CA LEU A 733 -1.79 31.89 -8.38
C LEU A 733 -3.22 32.45 -8.28
N ALA A 734 -3.68 32.64 -7.04
CA ALA A 734 -4.96 33.26 -6.74
C ALA A 734 -4.78 34.58 -5.97
N HIS A 735 -3.88 34.61 -4.99
CA HIS A 735 -3.55 35.81 -4.25
C HIS A 735 -2.14 35.72 -3.67
N VAL A 736 -1.43 36.84 -3.69
CA VAL A 736 -0.09 37.03 -3.09
C VAL A 736 -0.16 38.29 -2.22
N PRO A 737 0.29 38.22 -0.94
CA PRO A 737 0.34 39.38 -0.07
C PRO A 737 1.14 40.54 -0.69
N GLY A 738 0.60 41.76 -0.65
CA GLY A 738 1.27 42.96 -1.19
C GLY A 738 1.18 43.16 -2.71
N SER A 739 0.61 42.22 -3.46
CA SER A 739 0.39 42.38 -4.91
C SER A 739 -0.93 43.09 -5.20
N SER A 740 -0.88 44.24 -5.88
CA SER A 740 -2.06 44.97 -6.36
C SER A 740 -2.49 44.57 -7.79
N SER A 741 -1.68 43.78 -8.50
CA SER A 741 -1.94 43.31 -9.86
C SER A 741 -2.77 42.03 -9.88
N SER A 742 -3.59 41.86 -10.93
CA SER A 742 -4.28 40.59 -11.18
C SER A 742 -3.26 39.51 -11.51
N LEU A 743 -3.31 38.40 -10.76
CA LEU A 743 -2.48 37.22 -10.95
C LEU A 743 -3.23 36.10 -11.70
N GLU A 744 -4.36 36.43 -12.31
CA GLU A 744 -5.13 35.47 -13.09
C GLU A 744 -4.33 34.94 -14.28
N GLY A 745 -4.34 33.61 -14.46
CA GLY A 745 -3.57 32.96 -15.51
C GLY A 745 -2.05 32.95 -15.27
N ARG A 746 -1.59 33.36 -14.08
CA ARG A 746 -0.17 33.31 -13.68
C ARG A 746 0.12 32.04 -12.90
N TRP A 747 1.19 31.35 -13.29
CA TRP A 747 1.55 30.03 -12.79
C TRP A 747 2.97 30.01 -12.23
N ILE A 748 3.19 29.27 -11.16
CA ILE A 748 4.50 29.04 -10.53
C ILE A 748 4.84 27.55 -10.60
N ARG A 749 6.10 27.20 -10.74
CA ARG A 749 6.49 25.78 -10.70
C ARG A 749 6.21 25.21 -9.31
N ARG A 750 5.69 23.97 -9.27
CA ARG A 750 5.40 23.26 -8.02
C ARG A 750 6.65 23.01 -7.18
N ASP A 751 7.80 22.78 -7.81
CA ASP A 751 9.08 22.51 -7.13
C ASP A 751 9.80 23.77 -6.64
N ALA A 752 9.23 24.96 -6.88
CA ALA A 752 9.77 26.23 -6.39
C ALA A 752 9.19 26.64 -5.02
N VAL A 753 8.25 25.86 -4.46
CA VAL A 753 7.46 26.23 -3.26
C VAL A 753 7.30 25.09 -2.27
#